data_AF-H2R7X1-F1
#
_entry.id   AF-H2R7X1-F1
#
_cell.length_a   1.000
_cell.length_b   1.000
_cell.length_c   1.000
_cell.angle_alpha   90.00
_cell.angle_beta   90.00
_cell.angle_gamma   90.00
#
_symmetry.space_group_name_H-M   'P 1'
#
loop_
_entity.id
_entity.type
_entity.pdbx_description
1 polymer ?
#
loop_
_entity_poly.entity_id
_entity_poly.type
_entity_poly.pdbx_seq_one_letter_code
_entity_poly.pdbx_strand_id
1 'polypeptide(L)'
;MSSEFLAELHWEDGFAIPVANEENKLLEDQLSKLKDERASLQDELREYEERINSMTSHFKNVKQELSITQSLCNARERETESEEHFKAIAQRELGRVKDEIQRLENEMASILEKKSDKENGIFKATQKLDGLKCQMNWDQQALEAWLEESAHKDSDALTLQKYAQQDDNKIRALTLQLERLTLECNQKRKILDNELTETISAQLELDKAAQDFRKIHNERQELIKQWENTIEQMQKRDGDIDNCALELARIKQETREKENLVKEKIKFLESEIGNNTEFEKRISVADRKLLKCRTAYQDHETSRIQLKGELDSLKATVNRTSSDLEALRKNISKIKKDIHEETAKLQKTKNHNEIIQTKLKEITEKTMSVEEKATNLEDMLKEEEKDVKEVDVQLNLIKGVLFKKAQELQTETMKEKAVLSEIEGTRSSLKHLNHQLQKLDFETLKQQEIMYSQDFHVQQVERRMSRLKGEINSEEKQALEAKIVELKKSLEEKKSTCGLLETQIKKLHNDLYFIKKAHSKNSDEKQSLMTKINELNLFIDRSEKELDKAKGFKQDLMIEDNLLKLEVKRTREMLHSKAEEVLSLEKRKQQLYTAMEERTEEIKVHKTMLASQIRYVDQERENISTEFHERLSKIEKLKNRYEILTVVMLPPEGEEEKTQAYYVIKAAQEKEELQREGDCLDAKINKAEKEIYALENTLQVLNSCNNNYKQSFKKVTPSSDEYELKIQLEEQKRAVDEKYRYKQRQIRELQEDIQSMENTLDVIEHLANNVKEKLSEKQAYSFQLSKETEEQKPKLERVTKQCAKLTKEIRLLKDTKDETMEEQDIKLREMKQFHKVIDEMLVDIIEENTEIRIILQTYFQQSGLELPTASTKGSRQSSRSPSHTSLSGRSSRSTSTSTSQSSIKVLELKFPASSSLVGSPSRPSSASSSSSNVKSKKSSK
;
A
#
# COMPACT_ATOMS: atom_id res chain seq x y z
N MET A 1 126.90 147.14 -61.70
CA MET A 1 126.51 146.74 -63.07
C MET A 1 125.00 146.88 -63.18
N SER A 2 124.48 147.42 -64.28
CA SER A 2 123.08 147.81 -64.42
C SER A 2 122.14 146.61 -64.60
N SER A 3 120.89 146.77 -64.15
CA SER A 3 119.83 145.77 -64.22
C SER A 3 119.32 145.48 -65.64
N GLU A 4 119.57 146.38 -66.59
CA GLU A 4 119.08 146.27 -67.98
C GLU A 4 119.63 145.02 -68.68
N PHE A 5 120.89 144.62 -68.40
CA PHE A 5 121.49 143.43 -69.02
C PHE A 5 120.85 142.10 -68.59
N LEU A 6 120.07 142.07 -67.51
CA LEU A 6 119.31 140.87 -67.11
C LEU A 6 117.91 140.82 -67.74
N ALA A 7 117.39 141.93 -68.26
CA ALA A 7 116.07 141.97 -68.88
C ALA A 7 116.08 141.45 -70.33
N GLU A 8 117.17 141.66 -71.08
CA GLU A 8 117.31 141.19 -72.48
C GLU A 8 117.42 139.65 -72.62
N LEU A 9 117.53 138.91 -71.51
CA LEU A 9 117.74 137.45 -71.50
C LEU A 9 116.45 136.60 -71.56
N HIS A 10 115.27 137.18 -71.43
CA HIS A 10 113.96 136.50 -71.55
C HIS A 10 113.76 135.29 -70.59
N TRP A 11 114.07 135.41 -69.30
CA TRP A 11 113.82 134.35 -68.30
C TRP A 11 112.66 134.69 -67.34
N GLU A 12 111.43 134.77 -67.85
CA GLU A 12 110.22 134.78 -67.02
C GLU A 12 109.28 133.63 -67.45
N ASP A 13 108.70 132.95 -66.47
CA ASP A 13 107.82 131.76 -66.56
C ASP A 13 108.27 130.60 -67.48
N GLY A 14 109.18 129.76 -66.96
CA GLY A 14 109.43 128.43 -67.48
C GLY A 14 110.54 127.67 -66.72
N PHE A 15 110.66 126.36 -66.94
CA PHE A 15 111.78 125.55 -66.44
C PHE A 15 113.09 125.77 -67.22
N ALA A 16 113.12 126.77 -68.11
CA ALA A 16 114.22 127.16 -68.97
C ALA A 16 115.38 127.79 -68.17
N ILE A 17 116.20 126.94 -67.55
CA ILE A 17 117.55 127.30 -67.10
C ILE A 17 118.37 127.72 -68.35
N PRO A 18 119.33 128.66 -68.25
CA PRO A 18 120.38 128.82 -69.25
C PRO A 18 121.22 127.54 -69.39
N VAL A 19 120.78 126.62 -70.25
CA VAL A 19 121.45 125.34 -70.47
C VAL A 19 122.74 125.55 -71.27
N ALA A 20 123.88 125.36 -70.60
CA ALA A 20 125.21 125.50 -71.21
C ALA A 20 125.70 124.27 -72.00
N ASN A 21 125.03 123.12 -71.88
CA ASN A 21 125.41 121.83 -72.52
C ASN A 21 124.20 121.13 -73.15
N GLU A 22 124.35 120.60 -74.37
CA GLU A 22 123.26 119.99 -75.17
C GLU A 22 122.60 118.77 -74.52
N GLU A 23 123.33 117.99 -73.71
CA GLU A 23 122.86 116.75 -73.08
C GLU A 23 121.56 116.94 -72.26
N ASN A 24 121.45 118.07 -71.55
CA ASN A 24 120.28 118.36 -70.71
C ASN A 24 119.00 118.56 -71.53
N LYS A 25 119.12 119.01 -72.79
CA LYS A 25 117.96 119.24 -73.67
C LYS A 25 117.37 117.93 -74.18
N LEU A 26 118.23 116.93 -74.46
CA LEU A 26 117.78 115.59 -74.83
C LEU A 26 117.09 114.86 -73.67
N LEU A 27 117.49 115.12 -72.43
CA LEU A 27 116.83 114.58 -71.24
C LEU A 27 115.42 115.17 -71.04
N GLU A 28 115.22 116.46 -71.36
CA GLU A 28 113.91 117.11 -71.28
C GLU A 28 112.90 116.54 -72.30
N ASP A 29 113.35 116.30 -73.54
CA ASP A 29 112.57 115.64 -74.61
C ASP A 29 112.24 114.16 -74.32
N GLN A 30 113.02 113.48 -73.47
CA GLN A 30 112.68 112.14 -72.97
C GLN A 30 111.65 112.22 -71.83
N LEU A 31 111.75 113.24 -70.98
CA LEU A 31 110.86 113.48 -69.85
C LEU A 31 109.44 113.93 -70.27
N SER A 32 109.24 114.43 -71.49
CA SER A 32 107.91 114.68 -72.05
C SER A 32 107.22 113.37 -72.46
N LYS A 33 107.87 112.55 -73.31
CA LYS A 33 107.32 111.28 -73.81
C LYS A 33 106.93 110.31 -72.69
N LEU A 34 107.77 110.21 -71.65
CA LEU A 34 107.49 109.38 -70.47
C LEU A 34 106.31 109.89 -69.62
N LYS A 35 105.84 111.13 -69.78
CA LYS A 35 104.60 111.62 -69.15
C LYS A 35 103.37 111.20 -69.97
N ASP A 36 103.45 111.26 -71.29
CA ASP A 36 102.36 110.90 -72.19
C ASP A 36 102.07 109.40 -72.15
N GLU A 37 103.12 108.56 -72.18
CA GLU A 37 103.00 107.09 -71.98
C GLU A 37 102.42 106.74 -70.59
N ARG A 38 102.73 107.53 -69.56
CA ARG A 38 102.15 107.35 -68.23
C ARG A 38 100.66 107.72 -68.19
N ALA A 39 100.21 108.63 -69.03
CA ALA A 39 98.80 109.02 -69.10
C ALA A 39 97.94 107.92 -69.73
N SER A 40 98.36 107.37 -70.87
CA SER A 40 97.60 106.29 -71.54
C SER A 40 97.52 105.01 -70.69
N LEU A 41 98.62 104.60 -70.05
CA LEU A 41 98.63 103.48 -69.11
C LEU A 41 97.73 103.72 -67.87
N GLN A 42 97.55 104.99 -67.48
CA GLN A 42 96.68 105.38 -66.36
C GLN A 42 95.19 105.44 -66.77
N ASP A 43 94.88 105.50 -68.06
CA ASP A 43 93.52 105.32 -68.60
C ASP A 43 93.15 103.84 -68.74
N GLU A 44 94.02 103.01 -69.33
CA GLU A 44 93.82 101.55 -69.43
C GLU A 44 93.59 100.92 -68.04
N LEU A 45 94.36 101.35 -67.04
CA LEU A 45 94.23 100.87 -65.66
C LEU A 45 92.84 101.17 -65.07
N ARG A 46 92.25 102.33 -65.40
CA ARG A 46 90.88 102.68 -64.95
C ARG A 46 89.82 101.79 -65.60
N GLU A 47 89.91 101.50 -66.89
CA GLU A 47 88.98 100.56 -67.55
C GLU A 47 89.04 99.15 -66.92
N TYR A 48 90.25 98.69 -66.58
CA TYR A 48 90.42 97.42 -65.86
C TYR A 48 89.84 97.47 -64.44
N GLU A 49 90.02 98.56 -63.69
CA GLU A 49 89.41 98.73 -62.36
C GLU A 49 87.87 98.74 -62.42
N GLU A 50 87.25 99.45 -63.35
CA GLU A 50 85.78 99.44 -63.54
C GLU A 50 85.25 98.06 -63.92
N ARG A 51 85.97 97.34 -64.79
CA ARG A 51 85.64 95.95 -65.16
C ARG A 51 85.78 94.99 -63.98
N ILE A 52 86.82 95.13 -63.16
CA ILE A 52 87.01 94.32 -61.95
C ILE A 52 85.91 94.61 -60.93
N ASN A 53 85.52 95.88 -60.77
CA ASN A 53 84.45 96.29 -59.85
C ASN A 53 83.08 95.72 -60.26
N SER A 54 82.73 95.78 -61.54
CA SER A 54 81.47 95.20 -62.06
C SER A 54 81.45 93.67 -62.01
N MET A 55 82.55 92.98 -62.32
CA MET A 55 82.64 91.53 -62.13
C MET A 55 82.56 91.14 -60.64
N THR A 56 83.13 91.95 -59.74
CA THR A 56 83.09 91.73 -58.29
C THR A 56 81.68 91.95 -57.71
N SER A 57 80.90 92.90 -58.22
CA SER A 57 79.50 93.07 -57.80
C SER A 57 78.62 91.90 -58.28
N HIS A 58 78.78 91.47 -59.55
CA HIS A 58 78.08 90.28 -60.05
C HIS A 58 78.42 89.02 -59.25
N PHE A 59 79.70 88.81 -58.90
CA PHE A 59 80.13 87.67 -58.09
C PHE A 59 79.56 87.69 -56.65
N LYS A 60 79.37 88.87 -56.05
CA LYS A 60 78.65 89.02 -54.77
C LYS A 60 77.19 88.59 -54.91
N ASN A 61 76.50 89.02 -55.96
CA ASN A 61 75.11 88.65 -56.22
C ASN A 61 74.97 87.14 -56.44
N VAL A 62 75.82 86.51 -57.26
CA VAL A 62 75.81 85.05 -57.48
C VAL A 62 76.06 84.28 -56.18
N LYS A 63 76.96 84.76 -55.29
CA LYS A 63 77.15 84.18 -53.96
C LYS A 63 75.91 84.32 -53.06
N GLN A 64 75.21 85.44 -53.14
CA GLN A 64 73.97 85.67 -52.40
C GLN A 64 72.87 84.69 -52.87
N GLU A 65 72.62 84.59 -54.18
CA GLU A 65 71.65 83.63 -54.75
C GLU A 65 71.98 82.16 -54.41
N LEU A 66 73.27 81.79 -54.42
CA LEU A 66 73.71 80.46 -53.99
C LEU A 66 73.40 80.23 -52.50
N SER A 67 73.64 81.21 -51.63
CA SER A 67 73.33 81.10 -50.20
C SER A 67 71.82 81.02 -49.92
N ILE A 68 71.00 81.76 -50.68
CA ILE A 68 69.54 81.68 -50.61
C ILE A 68 69.07 80.30 -51.06
N THR A 69 69.55 79.82 -52.21
CA THR A 69 69.22 78.49 -52.75
C THR A 69 69.61 77.38 -51.77
N GLN A 70 70.81 77.45 -51.17
CA GLN A 70 71.23 76.50 -50.15
C GLN A 70 70.34 76.56 -48.91
N SER A 71 69.96 77.74 -48.43
CA SER A 71 69.03 77.87 -47.30
C SER A 71 67.65 77.28 -47.58
N LEU A 72 67.19 77.32 -48.84
CA LEU A 72 65.94 76.72 -49.30
C LEU A 72 66.03 75.19 -49.36
N CYS A 73 67.14 74.63 -49.87
CA CYS A 73 67.39 73.18 -49.81
C CYS A 73 67.40 72.68 -48.37
N ASN A 74 68.16 73.33 -47.48
CA ASN A 74 68.21 73.02 -46.06
C ASN A 74 66.85 73.25 -45.34
N ALA A 75 65.89 73.96 -45.93
CA ALA A 75 64.52 74.04 -45.44
C ALA A 75 63.70 72.83 -45.91
N ARG A 76 63.78 72.46 -47.20
CA ARG A 76 63.12 71.28 -47.76
C ARG A 76 63.58 69.97 -47.12
N GLU A 77 64.86 69.84 -46.81
CA GLU A 77 65.39 68.66 -46.09
C GLU A 77 64.70 68.50 -44.73
N ARG A 78 64.63 69.58 -43.93
CA ARG A 78 63.93 69.58 -42.63
C ARG A 78 62.41 69.39 -42.74
N GLU A 79 61.78 69.87 -43.82
CA GLU A 79 60.39 69.53 -44.13
C GLU A 79 60.23 68.02 -44.34
N THR A 80 61.09 67.40 -45.17
CA THR A 80 61.03 65.94 -45.40
C THR A 80 61.33 65.11 -44.14
N GLU A 81 62.30 65.52 -43.31
CA GLU A 81 62.55 64.90 -41.99
C GLU A 81 61.30 64.97 -41.09
N SER A 82 60.57 66.09 -41.12
CA SER A 82 59.34 66.25 -40.36
C SER A 82 58.21 65.36 -40.89
N GLU A 83 58.05 65.23 -42.21
CA GLU A 83 57.08 64.33 -42.84
C GLU A 83 57.38 62.86 -42.54
N GLU A 84 58.65 62.43 -42.58
CA GLU A 84 59.06 61.09 -42.17
C GLU A 84 58.77 60.83 -40.68
N HIS A 85 59.01 61.81 -39.81
CA HIS A 85 58.67 61.72 -38.40
C HIS A 85 57.15 61.61 -38.17
N PHE A 86 56.33 62.42 -38.84
CA PHE A 86 54.86 62.32 -38.77
C PHE A 86 54.35 60.98 -39.30
N LYS A 87 54.90 60.49 -40.41
CA LYS A 87 54.63 59.16 -40.97
C LYS A 87 54.99 58.04 -39.98
N ALA A 88 56.13 58.15 -39.28
CA ALA A 88 56.54 57.19 -38.25
C ALA A 88 55.63 57.23 -37.00
N ILE A 89 55.07 58.39 -36.64
CA ILE A 89 54.03 58.49 -35.60
C ILE A 89 52.75 57.82 -36.07
N ALA A 90 52.26 58.15 -37.27
CA ALA A 90 51.03 57.59 -37.83
C ALA A 90 51.11 56.06 -37.98
N GLN A 91 52.27 55.51 -38.34
CA GLN A 91 52.51 54.06 -38.38
C GLN A 91 52.49 53.42 -36.99
N ARG A 92 53.05 54.08 -35.95
CA ARG A 92 52.99 53.60 -34.56
C ARG A 92 51.56 53.61 -34.01
N GLU A 93 50.80 54.67 -34.26
CA GLU A 93 49.39 54.73 -33.87
C GLU A 93 48.53 53.70 -34.63
N LEU A 94 48.78 53.50 -35.93
CA LEU A 94 48.12 52.43 -36.70
C LEU A 94 48.46 51.03 -36.17
N GLY A 95 49.69 50.81 -35.68
CA GLY A 95 50.07 49.58 -34.97
C GLY A 95 49.27 49.42 -33.68
N ARG A 96 49.34 50.42 -32.78
CA ARG A 96 48.62 50.45 -31.50
C ARG A 96 47.11 50.20 -31.67
N VAL A 97 46.49 50.79 -32.69
CA VAL A 97 45.06 50.61 -32.99
C VAL A 97 44.76 49.20 -33.53
N LYS A 98 45.67 48.58 -34.30
CA LYS A 98 45.50 47.17 -34.71
C LYS A 98 45.62 46.22 -33.52
N ASP A 99 46.56 46.44 -32.62
CA ASP A 99 46.72 45.65 -31.39
C ASP A 99 45.51 45.81 -30.45
N GLU A 100 44.91 47.01 -30.41
CA GLU A 100 43.65 47.28 -29.73
C GLU A 100 42.48 46.50 -30.35
N ILE A 101 42.33 46.56 -31.67
CA ILE A 101 41.28 45.82 -32.42
C ILE A 101 41.43 44.32 -32.19
N GLN A 102 42.63 43.75 -32.31
CA GLN A 102 42.86 42.32 -32.05
C GLN A 102 42.52 41.93 -30.61
N ARG A 103 42.78 42.79 -29.63
CA ARG A 103 42.37 42.52 -28.24
C ARG A 103 40.85 42.47 -28.10
N LEU A 104 40.16 43.45 -28.68
CA LEU A 104 38.70 43.53 -28.68
C LEU A 104 38.04 42.37 -29.46
N GLU A 105 38.64 41.91 -30.56
CA GLU A 105 38.20 40.72 -31.29
C GLU A 105 38.33 39.45 -30.45
N ASN A 106 39.46 39.27 -29.74
CA ASN A 106 39.67 38.15 -28.82
C ASN A 106 38.73 38.22 -27.59
N GLU A 107 38.50 39.41 -27.04
CA GLU A 107 37.53 39.61 -25.96
C GLU A 107 36.11 39.28 -26.42
N MET A 108 35.70 39.75 -27.60
CA MET A 108 34.42 39.43 -28.24
C MET A 108 34.26 37.92 -28.49
N ALA A 109 35.30 37.25 -29.00
CA ALA A 109 35.29 35.79 -29.16
C ALA A 109 35.07 35.08 -27.81
N SER A 110 35.77 35.52 -26.74
CA SER A 110 35.57 34.98 -25.40
C SER A 110 34.16 35.25 -24.84
N ILE A 111 33.53 36.36 -25.22
CA ILE A 111 32.15 36.71 -24.83
C ILE A 111 31.15 35.84 -25.59
N LEU A 112 31.38 35.54 -26.87
CA LEU A 112 30.56 34.62 -27.66
C LEU A 112 30.67 33.17 -27.15
N GLU A 113 31.87 32.72 -26.75
CA GLU A 113 32.07 31.42 -26.11
C GLU A 113 31.32 31.35 -24.76
N LYS A 114 31.53 32.34 -23.88
CA LYS A 114 30.80 32.46 -22.60
C LYS A 114 29.28 32.52 -22.81
N LYS A 115 28.80 33.21 -23.86
CA LYS A 115 27.38 33.26 -24.22
C LYS A 115 26.88 31.86 -24.60
N SER A 116 27.58 31.15 -25.48
CA SER A 116 27.26 29.77 -25.86
C SER A 116 27.19 28.86 -24.65
N ASP A 117 28.15 28.96 -23.71
CA ASP A 117 28.13 28.20 -22.46
C ASP A 117 26.90 28.51 -21.58
N LYS A 118 26.49 29.79 -21.50
CA LYS A 118 25.27 30.17 -20.78
C LYS A 118 24.01 29.71 -21.48
N GLU A 119 23.92 29.80 -22.81
CA GLU A 119 22.77 29.30 -23.59
C GLU A 119 22.65 27.77 -23.49
N ASN A 120 23.76 27.03 -23.59
CA ASN A 120 23.81 25.59 -23.34
C ASN A 120 23.47 25.23 -21.88
N GLY A 121 23.88 26.05 -20.92
CA GLY A 121 23.53 25.92 -19.51
C GLY A 121 22.04 26.13 -19.25
N ILE A 122 21.45 27.17 -19.86
CA ILE A 122 20.01 27.45 -19.82
C ILE A 122 19.23 26.31 -20.48
N PHE A 123 19.63 25.84 -21.66
CA PHE A 123 18.96 24.72 -22.34
C PHE A 123 18.95 23.46 -21.46
N LYS A 124 20.09 23.09 -20.86
CA LYS A 124 20.18 21.96 -19.92
C LYS A 124 19.36 22.18 -18.64
N ALA A 125 19.22 23.42 -18.18
CA ALA A 125 18.36 23.76 -17.03
C ALA A 125 16.87 23.66 -17.38
N THR A 126 16.45 24.17 -18.54
CA THR A 126 15.08 24.05 -19.06
C THR A 126 14.69 22.60 -19.27
N GLN A 127 15.56 21.78 -19.90
CA GLN A 127 15.32 20.34 -20.07
C GLN A 127 15.12 19.61 -18.74
N LYS A 128 15.90 19.95 -17.70
CA LYS A 128 15.70 19.42 -16.35
C LYS A 128 14.39 19.90 -15.72
N LEU A 129 14.04 21.18 -15.90
CA LEU A 129 12.82 21.78 -15.38
C LEU A 129 11.58 21.16 -16.03
N ASP A 130 11.60 20.88 -17.34
CA ASP A 130 10.52 20.19 -18.03
C ASP A 130 10.45 18.70 -17.66
N GLY A 131 11.59 18.04 -17.42
CA GLY A 131 11.62 16.71 -16.80
C GLY A 131 10.96 16.68 -15.41
N LEU A 132 11.23 17.70 -14.58
CA LEU A 132 10.59 17.87 -13.26
C LEU A 132 9.09 18.21 -13.38
N LYS A 133 8.65 18.98 -14.37
CA LYS A 133 7.21 19.20 -14.65
C LYS A 133 6.52 17.88 -15.01
N CYS A 134 7.12 17.10 -15.90
CA CYS A 134 6.59 15.78 -16.27
C CYS A 134 6.48 14.88 -15.04
N GLN A 135 7.53 14.81 -14.21
CA GLN A 135 7.49 14.07 -12.96
C GLN A 135 6.37 14.57 -12.02
N MET A 136 6.28 15.89 -11.79
CA MET A 136 5.24 16.49 -10.93
C MET A 136 3.82 16.18 -11.43
N ASN A 137 3.60 16.14 -12.75
CA ASN A 137 2.32 15.77 -13.34
C ASN A 137 2.01 14.27 -13.15
N TRP A 138 3.01 13.39 -13.25
CA TRP A 138 2.86 11.96 -12.92
C TRP A 138 2.59 11.76 -11.43
N ASP A 139 3.31 12.46 -10.55
CA ASP A 139 3.13 12.40 -9.09
C ASP A 139 1.73 12.92 -8.69
N GLN A 140 1.22 13.97 -9.35
CA GLN A 140 -0.15 14.45 -9.18
C GLN A 140 -1.19 13.41 -9.63
N GLN A 141 -1.06 12.85 -10.85
CA GLN A 141 -1.99 11.84 -11.36
C GLN A 141 -1.99 10.57 -10.49
N ALA A 142 -0.82 10.17 -9.97
CA ALA A 142 -0.72 9.07 -9.01
C ALA A 142 -1.43 9.41 -7.69
N LEU A 143 -1.26 10.62 -7.15
CA LEU A 143 -1.94 11.06 -5.93
C LEU A 143 -3.46 11.12 -6.11
N GLU A 144 -3.95 11.64 -7.23
CA GLU A 144 -5.38 11.68 -7.58
C GLU A 144 -5.98 10.27 -7.63
N ALA A 145 -5.32 9.33 -8.32
CA ALA A 145 -5.75 7.93 -8.36
C ALA A 145 -5.72 7.23 -6.98
N TRP A 146 -4.73 7.53 -6.12
CA TRP A 146 -4.69 7.04 -4.74
C TRP A 146 -5.82 7.60 -3.87
N LEU A 147 -6.22 8.85 -4.09
CA LEU A 147 -7.35 9.47 -3.38
C LEU A 147 -8.69 8.89 -3.84
N GLU A 148 -8.86 8.64 -5.14
CA GLU A 148 -10.05 7.95 -5.67
C GLU A 148 -10.16 6.52 -5.14
N GLU A 149 -9.09 5.72 -5.20
CA GLU A 149 -9.06 4.36 -4.65
C GLU A 149 -9.32 4.34 -3.12
N SER A 150 -8.80 5.33 -2.38
CA SER A 150 -9.11 5.49 -0.94
C SER A 150 -10.60 5.79 -0.72
N ALA A 151 -11.18 6.71 -1.49
CA ALA A 151 -12.61 7.04 -1.38
C ALA A 151 -13.51 5.85 -1.75
N HIS A 152 -13.10 5.03 -2.72
CA HIS A 152 -13.76 3.77 -3.05
C HIS A 152 -13.65 2.77 -1.88
N LYS A 153 -12.48 2.62 -1.25
CA LYS A 153 -12.30 1.74 -0.06
C LYS A 153 -13.15 2.19 1.13
N ASP A 154 -13.25 3.49 1.39
CA ASP A 154 -14.09 4.02 2.46
C ASP A 154 -15.59 3.83 2.17
N SER A 155 -16.00 4.00 0.90
CA SER A 155 -17.35 3.66 0.45
C SER A 155 -17.67 2.18 0.65
N ASP A 156 -16.78 1.28 0.21
CA ASP A 156 -16.94 -0.17 0.37
C ASP A 156 -17.03 -0.55 1.86
N ALA A 157 -16.16 0.00 2.72
CA ALA A 157 -16.20 -0.21 4.16
C ALA A 157 -17.53 0.24 4.78
N LEU A 158 -18.10 1.37 4.33
CA LEU A 158 -19.42 1.83 4.74
C LEU A 158 -20.56 0.92 4.23
N THR A 159 -20.42 0.24 3.09
CA THR A 159 -21.40 -0.79 2.68
C THR A 159 -21.29 -2.06 3.52
N LEU A 160 -20.07 -2.53 3.80
CA LEU A 160 -19.82 -3.70 4.65
C LEU A 160 -20.34 -3.46 6.08
N GLN A 161 -20.15 -2.26 6.63
CA GLN A 161 -20.70 -1.89 7.94
C GLN A 161 -22.24 -1.90 7.95
N LYS A 162 -22.90 -1.46 6.86
CA LYS A 162 -24.36 -1.53 6.72
C LYS A 162 -24.86 -2.98 6.63
N TYR A 163 -24.19 -3.84 5.88
CA TYR A 163 -24.54 -5.27 5.84
C TYR A 163 -24.33 -5.95 7.19
N ALA A 164 -23.21 -5.69 7.87
CA ALA A 164 -22.96 -6.21 9.22
C ALA A 164 -24.08 -5.80 10.20
N GLN A 165 -24.57 -4.54 10.16
CA GLN A 165 -25.72 -4.11 10.97
C GLN A 165 -27.05 -4.80 10.59
N GLN A 166 -27.26 -5.11 9.32
CA GLN A 166 -28.44 -5.88 8.86
C GLN A 166 -28.38 -7.33 9.32
N ASP A 167 -27.22 -7.97 9.23
CA ASP A 167 -26.98 -9.33 9.72
C ASP A 167 -27.10 -9.42 11.24
N ASP A 168 -26.55 -8.45 11.99
CA ASP A 168 -26.74 -8.31 13.44
C ASP A 168 -28.22 -8.26 13.84
N ASN A 169 -29.01 -7.48 13.10
CA ASN A 169 -30.46 -7.38 13.31
C ASN A 169 -31.17 -8.70 12.95
N LYS A 170 -30.72 -9.41 11.90
CA LYS A 170 -31.26 -10.70 11.50
C LYS A 170 -30.92 -11.80 12.52
N ILE A 171 -29.70 -11.81 13.05
CA ILE A 171 -29.24 -12.69 14.12
C ILE A 171 -30.08 -12.46 15.37
N ARG A 172 -30.22 -11.20 15.84
CA ARG A 172 -31.08 -10.86 16.99
C ARG A 172 -32.52 -11.36 16.83
N ALA A 173 -33.10 -11.20 15.63
CA ALA A 173 -34.45 -11.70 15.33
C ALA A 173 -34.55 -13.25 15.33
N LEU A 174 -33.53 -13.94 14.82
CA LEU A 174 -33.47 -15.41 14.83
C LEU A 174 -33.26 -15.98 16.23
N THR A 175 -32.42 -15.35 17.07
CA THR A 175 -32.23 -15.75 18.47
C THR A 175 -33.54 -15.67 19.26
N LEU A 176 -34.30 -14.57 19.14
CA LEU A 176 -35.61 -14.43 19.77
C LEU A 176 -36.63 -15.48 19.31
N GLN A 177 -36.59 -15.89 18.03
CA GLN A 177 -37.42 -16.99 17.53
C GLN A 177 -36.99 -18.34 18.11
N LEU A 178 -35.68 -18.59 18.25
CA LEU A 178 -35.13 -19.83 18.81
C LEU A 178 -35.42 -19.95 20.31
N GLU A 179 -35.28 -18.88 21.08
CA GLU A 179 -35.69 -18.80 22.49
C GLU A 179 -37.18 -19.09 22.65
N ARG A 180 -38.04 -18.45 21.85
CA ARG A 180 -39.48 -18.68 21.87
C ARG A 180 -39.84 -20.14 21.58
N LEU A 181 -39.30 -20.72 20.51
CA LEU A 181 -39.54 -22.12 20.15
C LEU A 181 -39.02 -23.07 21.24
N THR A 182 -37.90 -22.74 21.89
CA THR A 182 -37.37 -23.52 23.02
C THR A 182 -38.31 -23.48 24.23
N LEU A 183 -38.91 -22.33 24.53
CA LEU A 183 -39.93 -22.21 25.57
C LEU A 183 -41.21 -22.99 25.23
N GLU A 184 -41.70 -22.89 23.99
CA GLU A 184 -42.89 -23.63 23.52
C GLU A 184 -42.64 -25.16 23.56
N CYS A 185 -41.48 -25.64 23.12
CA CYS A 185 -41.07 -27.05 23.26
C CYS A 185 -40.98 -27.50 24.72
N ASN A 186 -40.46 -26.67 25.62
CA ASN A 186 -40.37 -26.99 27.05
C ASN A 186 -41.75 -27.01 27.74
N GLN A 187 -42.69 -26.17 27.32
CA GLN A 187 -44.09 -26.23 27.77
C GLN A 187 -44.76 -27.52 27.28
N LYS A 188 -44.61 -27.87 26.00
CA LYS A 188 -45.16 -29.12 25.43
C LYS A 188 -44.58 -30.38 26.09
N ARG A 189 -43.30 -30.38 26.45
CA ARG A 189 -42.66 -31.45 27.22
C ARG A 189 -43.34 -31.64 28.58
N LYS A 190 -43.49 -30.57 29.37
CA LYS A 190 -44.15 -30.63 30.68
C LYS A 190 -45.59 -31.13 30.61
N ILE A 191 -46.33 -30.77 29.57
CA ILE A 191 -47.69 -31.30 29.34
C ILE A 191 -47.63 -32.82 29.09
N LEU A 192 -46.74 -33.28 28.20
CA LEU A 192 -46.55 -34.71 27.93
C LEU A 192 -46.11 -35.49 29.19
N ASP A 193 -45.21 -34.92 29.99
CA ASP A 193 -44.73 -35.52 31.24
C ASP A 193 -45.89 -35.69 32.25
N ASN A 194 -46.77 -34.69 32.37
CA ASN A 194 -47.97 -34.75 33.21
C ASN A 194 -48.96 -35.83 32.72
N GLU A 195 -49.35 -35.78 31.44
CA GLU A 195 -50.29 -36.73 30.81
C GLU A 195 -49.78 -38.19 30.93
N LEU A 196 -48.46 -38.40 30.85
CA LEU A 196 -47.82 -39.68 31.11
C LEU A 196 -48.01 -40.12 32.57
N THR A 197 -47.79 -39.24 33.55
CA THR A 197 -48.00 -39.58 34.97
C THR A 197 -49.46 -39.87 35.30
N GLU A 198 -50.41 -39.12 34.72
CA GLU A 198 -51.84 -39.37 34.88
C GLU A 198 -52.25 -40.72 34.28
N THR A 199 -51.76 -41.03 33.06
CA THR A 199 -51.97 -42.33 32.40
C THR A 199 -51.41 -43.49 33.23
N ILE A 200 -50.21 -43.34 33.81
CA ILE A 200 -49.59 -44.37 34.68
C ILE A 200 -50.39 -44.54 35.97
N SER A 201 -50.90 -43.47 36.59
CA SER A 201 -51.76 -43.60 37.78
C SER A 201 -53.08 -44.30 37.48
N ALA A 202 -53.74 -43.97 36.36
CA ALA A 202 -54.97 -44.64 35.95
C ALA A 202 -54.74 -46.13 35.63
N GLN A 203 -53.59 -46.49 35.04
CA GLN A 203 -53.23 -47.89 34.85
C GLN A 203 -53.00 -48.64 36.17
N LEU A 204 -52.32 -48.02 37.15
CA LEU A 204 -52.15 -48.58 38.48
C LEU A 204 -53.49 -48.79 39.22
N GLU A 205 -54.43 -47.86 39.09
CA GLU A 205 -55.79 -48.01 39.63
C GLU A 205 -56.56 -49.17 38.96
N LEU A 206 -56.46 -49.31 37.64
CA LEU A 206 -57.08 -50.41 36.90
C LEU A 206 -56.47 -51.78 37.27
N ASP A 207 -55.15 -51.89 37.37
CA ASP A 207 -54.47 -53.12 37.81
C ASP A 207 -54.82 -53.46 39.27
N LYS A 208 -54.96 -52.45 40.14
CA LYS A 208 -55.42 -52.61 41.52
C LYS A 208 -56.87 -53.11 41.59
N ALA A 209 -57.78 -52.52 40.82
CA ALA A 209 -59.16 -52.98 40.71
C ALA A 209 -59.23 -54.42 40.17
N ALA A 210 -58.42 -54.75 39.15
CA ALA A 210 -58.35 -56.10 38.60
C ALA A 210 -57.83 -57.15 39.60
N GLN A 211 -56.89 -56.77 40.48
CA GLN A 211 -56.44 -57.65 41.59
C GLN A 211 -57.56 -57.90 42.61
N ASP A 212 -58.29 -56.85 43.01
CA ASP A 212 -59.35 -57.01 44.01
C ASP A 212 -60.60 -57.71 43.44
N PHE A 213 -60.92 -57.55 42.15
CA PHE A 213 -61.91 -58.40 41.46
C PHE A 213 -61.53 -59.88 41.49
N ARG A 214 -60.25 -60.24 41.35
CA ARG A 214 -59.78 -61.64 41.46
C ARG A 214 -59.96 -62.18 42.88
N LYS A 215 -59.71 -61.36 43.92
CA LYS A 215 -59.97 -61.76 45.33
C LYS A 215 -61.46 -62.02 45.57
N ILE A 216 -62.32 -61.06 45.22
CA ILE A 216 -63.78 -61.18 45.38
C ILE A 216 -64.32 -62.40 44.61
N HIS A 217 -63.75 -62.72 43.44
CA HIS A 217 -64.11 -63.92 42.70
C HIS A 217 -63.69 -65.22 43.40
N ASN A 218 -62.48 -65.27 43.99
CA ASN A 218 -62.02 -66.43 44.77
C ASN A 218 -62.84 -66.60 46.05
N GLU A 219 -63.06 -65.52 46.82
CA GLU A 219 -63.91 -65.49 48.01
C GLU A 219 -65.34 -65.98 47.71
N ARG A 220 -65.90 -65.57 46.55
CA ARG A 220 -67.18 -66.08 46.06
C ARG A 220 -67.12 -67.58 45.72
N GLN A 221 -66.06 -68.07 45.09
CA GLN A 221 -65.91 -69.50 44.81
C GLN A 221 -65.77 -70.34 46.10
N GLU A 222 -65.10 -69.82 47.12
CA GLU A 222 -64.99 -70.47 48.43
C GLU A 222 -66.34 -70.51 49.16
N LEU A 223 -67.11 -69.41 49.14
CA LEU A 223 -68.49 -69.38 49.65
C LEU A 223 -69.41 -70.37 48.91
N ILE A 224 -69.30 -70.49 47.58
CA ILE A 224 -70.05 -71.48 46.80
C ILE A 224 -69.68 -72.90 47.22
N LYS A 225 -68.38 -73.23 47.33
CA LYS A 225 -67.92 -74.55 47.80
C LYS A 225 -68.38 -74.86 49.22
N GLN A 226 -68.40 -73.88 50.12
CA GLN A 226 -68.94 -74.05 51.47
C GLN A 226 -70.44 -74.37 51.43
N TRP A 227 -71.20 -73.67 50.59
CA TRP A 227 -72.64 -73.89 50.41
C TRP A 227 -72.94 -75.26 49.79
N GLU A 228 -72.24 -75.65 48.73
CA GLU A 228 -72.31 -76.99 48.11
C GLU A 228 -72.04 -78.10 49.13
N ASN A 229 -70.99 -77.97 49.94
CA ASN A 229 -70.70 -78.91 51.04
C ASN A 229 -71.83 -78.98 52.08
N THR A 230 -72.49 -77.86 52.42
CA THR A 230 -73.64 -77.90 53.35
C THR A 230 -74.86 -78.59 52.74
N ILE A 231 -75.09 -78.47 51.42
CA ILE A 231 -76.17 -79.18 50.73
C ILE A 231 -75.88 -80.69 50.67
N GLU A 232 -74.65 -81.10 50.37
CA GLU A 232 -74.26 -82.51 50.42
C GLU A 232 -74.46 -83.13 51.82
N GLN A 233 -74.13 -82.39 52.88
CA GLN A 233 -74.34 -82.84 54.25
C GLN A 233 -75.83 -82.93 54.61
N MET A 234 -76.67 -82.03 54.07
CA MET A 234 -78.12 -82.09 54.23
C MET A 234 -78.71 -83.31 53.51
N GLN A 235 -78.38 -83.52 52.23
CA GLN A 235 -78.85 -84.67 51.44
C GLN A 235 -78.45 -86.02 52.05
N LYS A 236 -77.25 -86.12 52.65
CA LYS A 236 -76.81 -87.31 53.38
C LYS A 236 -77.69 -87.55 54.62
N ARG A 237 -78.01 -86.50 55.39
CA ARG A 237 -78.92 -86.59 56.55
C ARG A 237 -80.35 -86.95 56.15
N ASP A 238 -80.86 -86.42 55.03
CA ASP A 238 -82.19 -86.76 54.53
C ASP A 238 -82.25 -88.25 54.14
N GLY A 239 -81.22 -88.76 53.46
CA GLY A 239 -81.08 -90.20 53.15
C GLY A 239 -80.95 -91.09 54.39
N ASP A 240 -80.23 -90.64 55.43
CA ASP A 240 -80.16 -91.34 56.72
C ASP A 240 -81.54 -91.40 57.41
N ILE A 241 -82.33 -90.31 57.33
CA ILE A 241 -83.70 -90.24 57.87
C ILE A 241 -84.63 -91.20 57.13
N ASP A 242 -84.57 -91.26 55.79
CA ASP A 242 -85.37 -92.20 54.98
C ASP A 242 -85.00 -93.67 55.31
N ASN A 243 -83.72 -93.98 55.49
CA ASN A 243 -83.28 -95.30 55.92
C ASN A 243 -83.85 -95.67 57.30
N CYS A 244 -83.78 -94.78 58.29
CA CYS A 244 -84.40 -94.99 59.60
C CYS A 244 -85.93 -95.13 59.52
N ALA A 245 -86.60 -94.43 58.59
CA ALA A 245 -88.03 -94.57 58.37
C ALA A 245 -88.41 -95.94 57.80
N LEU A 246 -87.59 -96.50 56.89
CA LEU A 246 -87.75 -97.86 56.36
C LEU A 246 -87.55 -98.94 57.43
N GLU A 247 -86.54 -98.80 58.29
CA GLU A 247 -86.35 -99.72 59.43
C GLU A 247 -87.53 -99.68 60.41
N LEU A 248 -88.03 -98.47 60.74
CA LEU A 248 -89.24 -98.31 61.56
C LEU A 248 -90.49 -98.91 60.91
N ALA A 249 -90.63 -98.84 59.58
CA ALA A 249 -91.73 -99.46 58.86
C ALA A 249 -91.65 -100.99 58.94
N ARG A 250 -90.47 -101.57 58.75
CA ARG A 250 -90.22 -103.02 58.89
C ARG A 250 -90.54 -103.51 60.30
N ILE A 251 -90.03 -102.86 61.35
CA ILE A 251 -90.28 -103.25 62.74
C ILE A 251 -91.78 -103.18 63.08
N LYS A 252 -92.51 -102.18 62.57
CA LYS A 252 -93.97 -102.10 62.71
C LYS A 252 -94.70 -103.25 62.01
N GLN A 253 -94.19 -103.76 60.88
CA GLN A 253 -94.76 -104.94 60.23
C GLN A 253 -94.51 -106.22 61.05
N GLU A 254 -93.27 -106.49 61.46
CA GLU A 254 -92.93 -107.66 62.30
C GLU A 254 -93.73 -107.67 63.63
N THR A 255 -94.08 -106.49 64.15
CA THR A 255 -94.95 -106.35 65.34
C THR A 255 -96.39 -106.77 65.06
N ARG A 256 -96.98 -106.33 63.94
CA ARG A 256 -98.36 -106.70 63.53
C ARG A 256 -98.51 -108.20 63.29
N GLU A 257 -97.50 -108.82 62.69
CA GLU A 257 -97.47 -110.27 62.44
C GLU A 257 -97.49 -111.06 63.75
N LYS A 258 -96.72 -110.63 64.76
CA LYS A 258 -96.74 -111.20 66.12
C LYS A 258 -98.07 -110.96 66.84
N GLU A 259 -98.67 -109.78 66.72
CA GLU A 259 -100.02 -109.54 67.26
C GLU A 259 -101.08 -110.47 66.68
N ASN A 260 -101.02 -110.76 65.39
CA ASN A 260 -101.99 -111.63 64.73
C ASN A 260 -101.88 -113.07 65.23
N LEU A 261 -100.66 -113.60 65.37
CA LEU A 261 -100.42 -114.91 66.00
C LEU A 261 -100.97 -115.00 67.44
N VAL A 262 -100.86 -113.92 68.22
CA VAL A 262 -101.46 -113.86 69.58
C VAL A 262 -103.00 -113.89 69.50
N LYS A 263 -103.61 -113.13 68.59
CA LYS A 263 -105.08 -113.12 68.38
C LYS A 263 -105.61 -114.49 67.94
N GLU A 264 -104.86 -115.24 67.14
CA GLU A 264 -105.19 -116.62 66.76
C GLU A 264 -105.14 -117.59 67.95
N LYS A 265 -104.10 -117.49 68.81
CA LYS A 265 -104.00 -118.33 70.02
C LYS A 265 -105.08 -118.04 71.06
N ILE A 266 -105.54 -116.79 71.16
CA ILE A 266 -106.68 -116.44 72.02
C ILE A 266 -107.96 -117.11 71.54
N LYS A 267 -108.29 -117.00 70.24
CA LYS A 267 -109.49 -117.64 69.65
C LYS A 267 -109.51 -119.15 69.82
N PHE A 268 -108.35 -119.81 69.71
CA PHE A 268 -108.22 -121.25 69.94
C PHE A 268 -108.57 -121.65 71.38
N LEU A 269 -108.14 -120.86 72.38
CA LEU A 269 -108.51 -121.06 73.78
C LEU A 269 -110.02 -120.87 74.02
N GLU A 270 -110.63 -119.86 73.39
CA GLU A 270 -112.08 -119.63 73.50
C GLU A 270 -112.90 -120.83 72.97
N SER A 271 -112.49 -121.45 71.86
CA SER A 271 -113.15 -122.67 71.35
C SER A 271 -113.03 -123.87 72.28
N GLU A 272 -111.87 -124.10 72.90
CA GLU A 272 -111.67 -125.24 73.81
C GLU A 272 -112.42 -125.07 75.14
N ILE A 273 -112.56 -123.83 75.62
CA ILE A 273 -113.42 -123.53 76.77
C ILE A 273 -114.90 -123.81 76.40
N GLY A 274 -115.35 -123.38 75.22
CA GLY A 274 -116.69 -123.67 74.72
C GLY A 274 -117.02 -125.17 74.71
N ASN A 275 -116.13 -125.97 74.11
CA ASN A 275 -116.24 -127.43 74.01
C ASN A 275 -116.46 -128.09 75.39
N ASN A 276 -115.67 -127.72 76.41
CA ASN A 276 -115.81 -128.28 77.76
C ASN A 276 -117.18 -127.99 78.39
N THR A 277 -117.73 -126.77 78.23
CA THR A 277 -119.07 -126.46 78.77
C THR A 277 -120.21 -127.24 78.12
N GLU A 278 -120.02 -127.79 76.91
CA GLU A 278 -121.00 -128.70 76.31
C GLU A 278 -120.96 -130.10 76.92
N PHE A 279 -119.77 -130.62 77.23
CA PHE A 279 -119.64 -131.96 77.83
C PHE A 279 -120.27 -132.01 79.23
N GLU A 280 -120.06 -131.00 80.07
CA GLU A 280 -120.73 -130.90 81.38
C GLU A 280 -122.27 -130.89 81.26
N LYS A 281 -122.82 -130.12 80.30
CA LYS A 281 -124.26 -130.09 80.02
C LYS A 281 -124.78 -131.47 79.62
N ARG A 282 -124.07 -132.19 78.74
CA ARG A 282 -124.43 -133.54 78.29
C ARG A 282 -124.44 -134.56 79.44
N ILE A 283 -123.46 -134.50 80.35
CA ILE A 283 -123.39 -135.36 81.54
C ILE A 283 -124.59 -135.09 82.47
N SER A 284 -124.87 -133.82 82.80
CA SER A 284 -125.99 -133.45 83.69
C SER A 284 -127.38 -133.90 83.18
N VAL A 285 -127.53 -134.08 81.86
CA VAL A 285 -128.75 -134.61 81.23
C VAL A 285 -128.82 -136.14 81.31
N ALA A 286 -127.69 -136.85 81.35
CA ALA A 286 -127.64 -138.29 81.51
C ALA A 286 -128.07 -138.72 82.93
N ASP A 287 -127.51 -138.09 83.97
CA ASP A 287 -127.83 -138.42 85.37
C ASP A 287 -129.32 -138.21 85.69
N ARG A 288 -129.90 -137.11 85.17
CA ARG A 288 -131.33 -136.80 85.30
C ARG A 288 -132.24 -137.80 84.57
N LYS A 289 -131.75 -138.55 83.58
CA LYS A 289 -132.48 -139.67 82.97
C LYS A 289 -132.34 -140.94 83.80
N LEU A 290 -131.13 -141.25 84.26
CA LEU A 290 -130.84 -142.47 85.03
C LEU A 290 -131.63 -142.52 86.34
N LEU A 291 -131.78 -141.37 87.02
CA LEU A 291 -132.61 -141.28 88.23
C LEU A 291 -134.10 -141.56 87.97
N LYS A 292 -134.66 -141.06 86.85
CA LYS A 292 -136.07 -141.28 86.46
C LYS A 292 -136.38 -142.73 86.10
N CYS A 293 -135.46 -143.42 85.43
CA CYS A 293 -135.62 -144.84 85.14
C CYS A 293 -135.65 -145.69 86.43
N ARG A 294 -134.94 -145.25 87.47
CA ARG A 294 -134.85 -145.98 88.75
C ARG A 294 -136.12 -145.87 89.60
N THR A 295 -136.82 -144.73 89.58
CA THR A 295 -138.12 -144.57 90.24
C THR A 295 -139.21 -145.35 89.50
N ALA A 296 -139.32 -145.18 88.18
CA ALA A 296 -140.33 -145.84 87.36
C ALA A 296 -140.30 -147.38 87.49
N TYR A 297 -139.11 -147.98 87.69
CA TYR A 297 -138.98 -149.41 87.96
C TYR A 297 -139.72 -149.84 89.24
N GLN A 298 -139.63 -149.05 90.34
CA GLN A 298 -140.29 -149.35 91.61
C GLN A 298 -141.81 -149.18 91.53
N ASP A 299 -142.28 -148.18 90.78
CA ASP A 299 -143.71 -147.94 90.54
C ASP A 299 -144.35 -149.06 89.70
N HIS A 300 -143.63 -149.61 88.73
CA HIS A 300 -144.09 -150.77 87.95
C HIS A 300 -144.09 -152.08 88.76
N GLU A 301 -143.08 -152.31 89.61
CA GLU A 301 -142.98 -153.52 90.43
C GLU A 301 -144.13 -153.61 91.47
N THR A 302 -144.56 -152.48 92.04
CA THR A 302 -145.72 -152.42 92.95
C THR A 302 -147.05 -152.58 92.21
N SER A 303 -147.21 -151.93 91.05
CA SER A 303 -148.39 -152.08 90.17
C SER A 303 -148.63 -153.54 89.75
N ARG A 304 -147.54 -154.28 89.48
CA ARG A 304 -147.57 -155.71 89.10
C ARG A 304 -148.16 -156.62 90.17
N ILE A 305 -148.07 -156.25 91.44
CA ILE A 305 -148.60 -157.02 92.57
C ILE A 305 -150.12 -156.79 92.72
N GLN A 306 -150.59 -155.54 92.54
CA GLN A 306 -152.01 -155.19 92.65
C GLN A 306 -152.84 -155.84 91.53
N LEU A 307 -152.43 -155.69 90.26
CA LEU A 307 -153.10 -156.28 89.10
C LEU A 307 -153.22 -157.81 89.17
N LYS A 308 -152.31 -158.48 89.88
CA LYS A 308 -152.37 -159.93 90.07
C LYS A 308 -153.50 -160.35 91.01
N GLY A 309 -153.79 -159.56 92.05
CA GLY A 309 -154.93 -159.81 92.95
C GLY A 309 -156.28 -159.53 92.30
N GLU A 310 -156.36 -158.49 91.46
CA GLU A 310 -157.58 -158.14 90.73
C GLU A 310 -157.99 -159.23 89.73
N LEU A 311 -157.03 -159.80 89.00
CA LEU A 311 -157.28 -160.86 88.00
C LEU A 311 -157.90 -162.12 88.61
N ASP A 312 -157.42 -162.56 89.78
CA ASP A 312 -157.95 -163.74 90.47
C ASP A 312 -159.38 -163.50 91.00
N SER A 313 -159.72 -162.24 91.35
CA SER A 313 -161.09 -161.86 91.73
C SER A 313 -162.07 -161.87 90.54
N LEU A 314 -161.65 -161.34 89.38
CA LEU A 314 -162.47 -161.27 88.17
C LEU A 314 -162.74 -162.65 87.56
N LYS A 315 -161.81 -163.60 87.69
CA LYS A 315 -162.02 -164.95 87.17
C LYS A 315 -163.08 -165.74 87.96
N ALA A 316 -163.28 -165.40 89.24
CA ALA A 316 -164.34 -165.97 90.06
C ALA A 316 -165.76 -165.47 89.68
N THR A 317 -165.89 -164.24 89.16
CA THR A 317 -167.20 -163.70 88.75
C THR A 317 -167.61 -164.22 87.36
N VAL A 318 -166.69 -164.28 86.40
CA VAL A 318 -166.96 -164.77 85.03
C VAL A 318 -167.45 -166.23 85.03
N ASN A 319 -166.92 -167.08 85.91
CA ASN A 319 -167.38 -168.45 86.06
C ASN A 319 -168.82 -168.58 86.60
N ARG A 320 -169.38 -167.52 87.20
CA ARG A 320 -170.79 -167.49 87.62
C ARG A 320 -171.72 -167.07 86.48
N THR A 321 -171.29 -166.12 85.64
CA THR A 321 -172.01 -165.76 84.39
C THR A 321 -172.06 -166.89 83.35
N SER A 322 -171.32 -167.99 83.57
CA SER A 322 -171.42 -169.23 82.79
C SER A 322 -172.82 -169.88 82.85
N SER A 323 -173.60 -169.65 83.92
CA SER A 323 -174.79 -170.47 84.20
C SER A 323 -176.10 -169.99 83.57
N ASP A 324 -176.33 -168.68 83.41
CA ASP A 324 -177.65 -168.16 83.07
C ASP A 324 -177.93 -168.14 81.56
N LEU A 325 -176.90 -167.91 80.73
CA LEU A 325 -177.04 -167.83 79.28
C LEU A 325 -177.35 -169.20 78.64
N GLU A 326 -177.02 -170.31 79.30
CA GLU A 326 -177.38 -171.66 78.86
C GLU A 326 -178.85 -172.01 79.10
N ALA A 327 -179.53 -171.37 80.07
CA ALA A 327 -180.96 -171.56 80.28
C ALA A 327 -181.78 -171.04 79.08
N LEU A 328 -181.35 -169.92 78.47
CA LEU A 328 -182.02 -169.33 77.31
C LEU A 328 -181.75 -170.07 75.98
N ARG A 329 -180.80 -171.02 75.93
CA ARG A 329 -180.55 -171.86 74.74
C ARG A 329 -181.71 -172.81 74.39
N LYS A 330 -182.71 -173.03 75.26
CA LYS A 330 -183.70 -174.13 75.12
C LYS A 330 -185.08 -173.79 74.53
N ASN A 331 -185.49 -172.51 74.42
CA ASN A 331 -186.82 -172.16 73.91
C ASN A 331 -186.88 -171.79 72.42
N ILE A 332 -185.84 -171.11 71.89
CA ILE A 332 -185.86 -170.59 70.50
C ILE A 332 -185.60 -171.68 69.44
N SER A 333 -185.27 -172.91 69.86
CA SER A 333 -185.18 -174.08 68.98
C SER A 333 -186.53 -174.56 68.42
N LYS A 334 -187.67 -174.09 68.95
CA LYS A 334 -189.01 -174.54 68.53
C LYS A 334 -189.58 -173.81 67.31
N ILE A 335 -189.34 -172.50 67.15
CA ILE A 335 -189.82 -171.73 65.98
C ILE A 335 -188.78 -171.83 64.87
N LYS A 336 -188.65 -173.04 64.32
CA LYS A 336 -187.78 -173.39 63.18
C LYS A 336 -188.60 -174.08 62.08
N LYS A 337 -189.93 -173.87 62.07
CA LYS A 337 -190.88 -174.72 61.34
C LYS A 337 -192.09 -174.02 60.72
N ASP A 338 -192.28 -172.72 60.94
CA ASP A 338 -193.34 -171.93 60.33
C ASP A 338 -192.68 -170.97 59.30
N ILE A 339 -192.19 -171.48 58.17
CA ILE A 339 -192.93 -171.58 56.90
C ILE A 339 -193.35 -170.17 56.43
N HIS A 340 -192.66 -169.56 55.45
CA HIS A 340 -192.82 -169.85 54.01
C HIS A 340 -194.23 -169.56 53.45
N GLU A 341 -195.19 -169.07 54.27
CA GLU A 341 -196.58 -168.78 53.83
C GLU A 341 -196.91 -167.29 53.64
N GLU A 342 -196.17 -166.35 54.26
CA GLU A 342 -196.44 -164.90 54.13
C GLU A 342 -195.36 -164.10 53.40
N THR A 343 -194.91 -164.67 52.28
CA THR A 343 -194.34 -163.93 51.14
C THR A 343 -195.38 -163.04 50.41
N ALA A 344 -196.61 -162.91 50.92
CA ALA A 344 -197.72 -162.20 50.30
C ALA A 344 -198.12 -160.85 50.95
N LYS A 345 -197.56 -160.51 52.13
CA LYS A 345 -197.73 -159.21 52.82
C LYS A 345 -196.38 -158.55 53.10
N LEU A 346 -195.53 -158.29 52.12
CA LEU A 346 -195.67 -157.16 51.18
C LEU A 346 -196.47 -155.97 51.77
N GLN A 347 -195.76 -154.85 51.99
CA GLN A 347 -196.26 -153.48 52.16
C GLN A 347 -197.49 -153.25 53.05
N LYS A 348 -197.26 -152.53 54.17
CA LYS A 348 -198.27 -151.99 55.12
C LYS A 348 -198.92 -153.12 55.96
N THR A 349 -198.75 -153.23 57.28
CA THR A 349 -198.15 -152.35 58.30
C THR A 349 -197.54 -153.28 59.35
N LYS A 350 -196.22 -153.37 59.52
CA LYS A 350 -195.35 -152.28 60.00
C LYS A 350 -194.07 -152.21 59.16
N ASN A 351 -193.50 -151.07 58.76
CA ASN A 351 -193.66 -149.65 59.13
C ASN A 351 -195.10 -149.06 59.00
N HIS A 352 -195.36 -147.92 59.66
CA HIS A 352 -196.36 -147.82 60.75
C HIS A 352 -195.88 -148.63 61.97
N ASN A 353 -196.06 -148.28 63.23
CA ASN A 353 -195.63 -147.00 63.80
C ASN A 353 -194.08 -147.08 63.83
N GLU A 354 -193.29 -146.22 63.20
CA GLU A 354 -193.51 -144.82 62.78
C GLU A 354 -193.85 -143.90 63.97
N ILE A 355 -195.12 -143.63 64.28
CA ILE A 355 -195.53 -142.72 65.36
C ILE A 355 -194.80 -143.06 66.69
N ILE A 356 -194.13 -142.14 67.39
CA ILE A 356 -194.25 -140.67 67.38
C ILE A 356 -192.86 -140.00 67.50
N GLN A 357 -192.32 -139.18 66.58
CA GLN A 357 -192.69 -138.81 65.19
C GLN A 357 -191.48 -138.03 64.56
N THR A 358 -191.17 -138.18 63.26
CA THR A 358 -190.30 -137.28 62.42
C THR A 358 -188.80 -137.13 62.84
N LYS A 359 -187.76 -136.69 62.08
CA LYS A 359 -187.30 -136.38 60.67
C LYS A 359 -185.77 -136.03 60.84
N LEU A 360 -184.78 -135.91 59.92
CA LEU A 360 -184.37 -136.14 58.50
C LEU A 360 -182.82 -135.79 58.46
N LYS A 361 -181.88 -136.27 57.61
CA LYS A 361 -181.69 -137.49 56.80
C LYS A 361 -180.23 -137.55 56.21
N GLU A 362 -179.47 -138.66 56.43
CA GLU A 362 -178.61 -139.41 55.45
C GLU A 362 -177.33 -138.78 54.80
N ILE A 363 -176.25 -139.45 54.26
CA ILE A 363 -175.70 -140.85 54.06
C ILE A 363 -174.22 -140.74 53.47
N THR A 364 -173.18 -141.64 53.45
CA THR A 364 -172.59 -142.77 54.26
C THR A 364 -171.02 -142.96 54.07
N GLU A 365 -170.49 -144.08 53.55
CA GLU A 365 -169.19 -144.79 53.91
C GLU A 365 -168.76 -145.86 52.81
N LYS A 366 -167.65 -146.66 52.73
CA LYS A 366 -166.31 -146.96 53.40
C LYS A 366 -165.46 -147.94 52.48
N THR A 367 -164.13 -147.84 52.22
CA THR A 367 -162.86 -148.41 52.86
C THR A 367 -162.48 -149.93 52.77
N MET A 368 -161.15 -150.25 52.75
CA MET A 368 -160.41 -151.56 53.00
C MET A 368 -160.11 -152.52 51.80
N SER A 369 -159.16 -153.51 51.72
CA SER A 369 -157.85 -153.97 52.35
C SER A 369 -157.79 -155.54 52.56
N VAL A 370 -156.73 -156.39 52.52
CA VAL A 370 -155.22 -156.42 52.37
C VAL A 370 -154.75 -157.86 51.89
N GLU A 371 -153.57 -158.08 51.24
CA GLU A 371 -152.86 -159.41 51.15
C GLU A 371 -151.33 -159.33 50.78
N GLU A 372 -150.47 -160.28 51.24
CA GLU A 372 -149.01 -160.37 50.94
C GLU A 372 -148.53 -161.82 50.65
N LYS A 373 -147.81 -162.07 49.52
CA LYS A 373 -146.68 -163.06 49.38
C LYS A 373 -146.13 -163.35 47.96
N ALA A 374 -146.77 -162.91 46.88
CA ALA A 374 -146.36 -163.27 45.50
C ALA A 374 -145.12 -162.51 44.94
N THR A 375 -144.54 -161.61 45.73
CA THR A 375 -143.53 -160.60 45.32
C THR A 375 -142.11 -161.18 45.21
N ASN A 376 -141.81 -161.95 44.16
CA ASN A 376 -140.41 -162.31 43.85
C ASN A 376 -140.09 -162.78 42.41
N LEU A 377 -141.06 -162.85 41.49
CA LEU A 377 -140.81 -163.21 40.07
C LEU A 377 -141.46 -162.29 39.03
N GLU A 378 -142.40 -161.43 39.42
CA GLU A 378 -142.94 -160.42 38.49
C GLU A 378 -142.01 -159.22 38.29
N ASP A 379 -141.12 -158.92 39.23
CA ASP A 379 -140.35 -157.68 39.21
C ASP A 379 -139.24 -157.69 38.17
N MET A 380 -138.66 -158.86 37.83
CA MET A 380 -137.69 -158.98 36.73
C MET A 380 -138.31 -158.87 35.32
N LEU A 381 -139.65 -158.91 35.20
CA LEU A 381 -140.34 -158.70 33.91
C LEU A 381 -140.83 -157.25 33.72
N LYS A 382 -140.81 -156.42 34.77
CA LYS A 382 -141.33 -155.04 34.75
C LYS A 382 -140.27 -153.97 34.51
N GLU A 383 -139.01 -154.36 34.30
CA GLU A 383 -137.93 -153.44 33.92
C GLU A 383 -137.77 -153.35 32.39
N GLU A 384 -137.72 -154.48 31.68
CA GLU A 384 -137.73 -154.54 30.21
C GLU A 384 -138.93 -153.80 29.57
N GLU A 385 -140.08 -153.73 30.26
CA GLU A 385 -141.25 -152.96 29.81
C GLU A 385 -141.11 -151.43 29.95
N LYS A 386 -140.07 -150.90 30.62
CA LYS A 386 -139.84 -149.45 30.78
C LYS A 386 -139.09 -148.86 29.59
N ASP A 387 -137.99 -149.49 29.18
CA ASP A 387 -137.05 -148.94 28.19
C ASP A 387 -137.71 -148.66 26.83
N VAL A 388 -138.65 -149.53 26.42
CA VAL A 388 -139.43 -149.35 25.18
C VAL A 388 -140.31 -148.08 25.22
N LYS A 389 -140.68 -147.58 26.40
CA LYS A 389 -141.55 -146.40 26.55
C LYS A 389 -140.80 -145.06 26.59
N GLU A 390 -139.50 -145.03 26.90
CA GLU A 390 -138.72 -143.78 26.88
C GLU A 390 -138.48 -143.24 25.46
N VAL A 391 -138.35 -144.13 24.47
CA VAL A 391 -138.08 -143.76 23.06
C VAL A 391 -139.21 -142.90 22.49
N ASP A 392 -140.47 -143.21 22.82
CA ASP A 392 -141.65 -142.50 22.30
C ASP A 392 -141.83 -141.10 22.92
N VAL A 393 -141.23 -140.86 24.10
CA VAL A 393 -141.19 -139.54 24.75
C VAL A 393 -140.22 -138.61 24.02
N GLN A 394 -139.06 -139.11 23.56
CA GLN A 394 -138.06 -138.30 22.86
C GLN A 394 -138.60 -137.74 21.52
N LEU A 395 -139.43 -138.51 20.80
CA LEU A 395 -140.00 -138.10 19.51
C LEU A 395 -140.97 -136.90 19.66
N ASN A 396 -141.68 -136.81 20.78
CA ASN A 396 -142.56 -135.67 21.07
C ASN A 396 -141.79 -134.40 21.47
N LEU A 397 -140.62 -134.54 22.14
CA LEU A 397 -139.78 -133.42 22.52
C LEU A 397 -139.28 -132.62 21.29
N ILE A 398 -138.90 -133.32 20.22
CA ILE A 398 -138.37 -132.73 18.97
C ILE A 398 -139.42 -131.83 18.28
N LYS A 399 -140.70 -132.23 18.27
CA LYS A 399 -141.78 -131.41 17.70
C LYS A 399 -141.94 -130.07 18.44
N GLY A 400 -141.74 -130.05 19.77
CA GLY A 400 -141.77 -128.83 20.58
C GLY A 400 -140.63 -127.84 20.29
N VAL A 401 -139.43 -128.35 19.93
CA VAL A 401 -138.29 -127.51 19.53
C VAL A 401 -138.55 -126.80 18.20
N LEU A 402 -139.17 -127.49 17.25
CA LEU A 402 -139.43 -126.98 15.90
C LEU A 402 -140.39 -125.76 15.93
N PHE A 403 -141.43 -125.80 16.78
CA PHE A 403 -142.33 -124.65 16.97
C PHE A 403 -141.61 -123.43 17.57
N LYS A 404 -140.73 -123.63 18.57
CA LYS A 404 -139.94 -122.52 19.15
C LYS A 404 -139.03 -121.86 18.11
N LYS A 405 -138.39 -122.64 17.24
CA LYS A 405 -137.52 -122.08 16.18
C LYS A 405 -138.28 -121.25 15.14
N ALA A 406 -139.54 -121.59 14.84
CA ALA A 406 -140.39 -120.74 14.00
C ALA A 406 -140.73 -119.40 14.66
N GLN A 407 -140.98 -119.40 15.98
CA GLN A 407 -141.25 -118.17 16.74
C GLN A 407 -140.00 -117.27 16.87
N GLU A 408 -138.83 -117.87 17.12
CA GLU A 408 -137.54 -117.16 17.11
C GLU A 408 -137.28 -116.46 15.76
N LEU A 409 -137.46 -117.18 14.63
CA LEU A 409 -137.32 -116.62 13.28
C LEU A 409 -138.18 -115.37 13.07
N GLN A 410 -139.45 -115.40 13.52
CA GLN A 410 -140.33 -114.25 13.41
C GLN A 410 -139.83 -113.05 14.24
N THR A 411 -139.23 -113.28 15.42
CA THR A 411 -138.62 -112.18 16.20
C THR A 411 -137.39 -111.57 15.53
N GLU A 412 -136.56 -112.36 14.82
CA GLU A 412 -135.42 -111.80 14.08
C GLU A 412 -135.86 -110.94 12.89
N THR A 413 -136.90 -111.36 12.13
CA THR A 413 -137.44 -110.53 11.02
C THR A 413 -138.05 -109.20 11.48
N MET A 414 -138.47 -109.10 12.75
CA MET A 414 -138.89 -107.84 13.36
C MET A 414 -137.71 -106.94 13.71
N LYS A 415 -136.59 -107.50 14.20
CA LYS A 415 -135.34 -106.77 14.46
C LYS A 415 -134.70 -106.28 13.17
N GLU A 416 -134.70 -107.10 12.12
CA GLU A 416 -134.20 -106.73 10.78
C GLU A 416 -134.86 -105.44 10.26
N LYS A 417 -136.19 -105.34 10.40
CA LYS A 417 -136.95 -104.13 10.02
C LYS A 417 -136.61 -102.91 10.89
N ALA A 418 -136.36 -103.09 12.18
CA ALA A 418 -135.89 -102.01 13.05
C ALA A 418 -134.50 -101.51 12.60
N VAL A 419 -133.55 -102.42 12.38
CA VAL A 419 -132.20 -102.11 11.90
C VAL A 419 -132.23 -101.43 10.52
N LEU A 420 -133.12 -101.83 9.61
CA LEU A 420 -133.32 -101.13 8.33
C LEU A 420 -133.77 -99.67 8.53
N SER A 421 -134.67 -99.39 9.49
CA SER A 421 -135.06 -98.00 9.80
C SER A 421 -133.92 -97.19 10.45
N GLU A 422 -133.05 -97.82 11.24
CA GLU A 422 -131.82 -97.19 11.75
C GLU A 422 -130.80 -96.94 10.62
N ILE A 423 -130.71 -97.81 9.62
CA ILE A 423 -129.89 -97.62 8.41
C ILE A 423 -130.39 -96.44 7.57
N GLU A 424 -131.70 -96.20 7.48
CA GLU A 424 -132.25 -95.02 6.81
C GLU A 424 -132.04 -93.73 7.63
N GLY A 425 -132.22 -93.80 8.95
CA GLY A 425 -131.89 -92.70 9.87
C GLY A 425 -130.41 -92.29 9.78
N THR A 426 -129.50 -93.26 9.88
CA THR A 426 -128.05 -93.00 9.73
C THR A 426 -127.67 -92.54 8.33
N ARG A 427 -128.31 -93.02 7.25
CA ARG A 427 -128.15 -92.46 5.89
C ARG A 427 -128.57 -90.99 5.80
N SER A 428 -129.60 -90.56 6.53
CA SER A 428 -130.01 -89.15 6.57
C SER A 428 -128.98 -88.28 7.31
N SER A 429 -128.43 -88.77 8.43
CA SER A 429 -127.32 -88.15 9.15
C SER A 429 -126.06 -88.04 8.28
N LEU A 430 -125.71 -89.12 7.56
CA LEU A 430 -124.57 -89.16 6.65
C LEU A 430 -124.73 -88.14 5.51
N LYS A 431 -125.94 -87.94 4.97
CA LYS A 431 -126.19 -86.84 4.01
C LYS A 431 -125.96 -85.45 4.60
N HIS A 432 -126.36 -85.21 5.84
CA HIS A 432 -126.09 -83.93 6.52
C HIS A 432 -124.58 -83.73 6.75
N LEU A 433 -123.89 -84.76 7.25
CA LEU A 433 -122.46 -84.73 7.50
C LEU A 433 -121.65 -84.54 6.20
N ASN A 434 -122.07 -85.17 5.10
CA ASN A 434 -121.46 -85.00 3.79
C ASN A 434 -121.70 -83.59 3.21
N HIS A 435 -122.80 -82.92 3.56
CA HIS A 435 -123.02 -81.52 3.17
C HIS A 435 -122.21 -80.53 4.04
N GLN A 436 -121.94 -80.88 5.31
CA GLN A 436 -120.91 -80.18 6.09
C GLN A 436 -119.50 -80.40 5.52
N LEU A 437 -119.18 -81.62 5.06
CA LEU A 437 -117.93 -81.94 4.38
C LEU A 437 -117.75 -81.06 3.14
N GLN A 438 -118.73 -81.03 2.23
CA GLN A 438 -118.73 -80.15 1.04
C GLN A 438 -118.52 -78.66 1.37
N LYS A 439 -119.00 -78.20 2.54
CA LYS A 439 -118.80 -76.82 2.99
C LYS A 439 -117.36 -76.60 3.46
N LEU A 440 -116.77 -77.56 4.17
CA LEU A 440 -115.35 -77.55 4.55
C LEU A 440 -114.43 -77.72 3.32
N ASP A 441 -114.83 -78.49 2.31
CA ASP A 441 -114.14 -78.61 1.03
C ASP A 441 -114.14 -77.26 0.29
N PHE A 442 -115.25 -76.52 0.31
CA PHE A 442 -115.31 -75.16 -0.24
C PHE A 442 -114.48 -74.15 0.57
N GLU A 443 -114.50 -74.23 1.90
CA GLU A 443 -113.69 -73.37 2.77
C GLU A 443 -112.18 -73.68 2.64
N THR A 444 -111.79 -74.94 2.43
CA THR A 444 -110.40 -75.34 2.17
C THR A 444 -109.94 -75.00 0.75
N LEU A 445 -110.79 -75.12 -0.28
CA LEU A 445 -110.50 -74.59 -1.62
C LEU A 445 -110.26 -73.07 -1.58
N LYS A 446 -111.06 -72.33 -0.81
CA LYS A 446 -110.86 -70.90 -0.61
C LYS A 446 -109.58 -70.59 0.18
N GLN A 447 -109.19 -71.44 1.14
CA GLN A 447 -107.89 -71.34 1.80
C GLN A 447 -106.72 -71.67 0.86
N GLN A 448 -106.89 -72.61 -0.08
CA GLN A 448 -105.91 -72.88 -1.14
C GLN A 448 -105.77 -71.69 -2.10
N GLU A 449 -106.85 -71.05 -2.51
CA GLU A 449 -106.81 -69.81 -3.31
C GLU A 449 -106.08 -68.68 -2.57
N ILE A 450 -106.38 -68.50 -1.27
CA ILE A 450 -105.66 -67.55 -0.41
C ILE A 450 -104.18 -67.94 -0.30
N MET A 451 -103.84 -69.21 -0.09
CA MET A 451 -102.45 -69.69 -0.07
C MET A 451 -101.75 -69.41 -1.40
N TYR A 452 -102.32 -69.76 -2.56
CA TYR A 452 -101.71 -69.44 -3.86
C TYR A 452 -101.52 -67.94 -4.06
N SER A 453 -102.43 -67.09 -3.58
CA SER A 453 -102.26 -65.64 -3.61
C SER A 453 -101.12 -65.16 -2.71
N GLN A 454 -100.94 -65.78 -1.54
CA GLN A 454 -99.85 -65.48 -0.60
C GLN A 454 -98.52 -66.04 -1.10
N ASP A 455 -98.46 -67.26 -1.62
CA ASP A 455 -97.29 -67.89 -2.25
C ASP A 455 -96.81 -67.08 -3.47
N PHE A 456 -97.73 -66.54 -4.28
CA PHE A 456 -97.37 -65.63 -5.37
C PHE A 456 -96.76 -64.32 -4.83
N HIS A 457 -97.30 -63.78 -3.73
CA HIS A 457 -96.75 -62.57 -3.10
C HIS A 457 -95.40 -62.85 -2.41
N VAL A 458 -95.26 -64.01 -1.76
CA VAL A 458 -94.00 -64.53 -1.19
C VAL A 458 -92.98 -64.69 -2.30
N GLN A 459 -93.27 -65.37 -3.43
CA GLN A 459 -92.36 -65.46 -4.57
C GLN A 459 -91.96 -64.09 -5.13
N GLN A 460 -92.85 -63.09 -5.10
CA GLN A 460 -92.52 -61.73 -5.53
C GLN A 460 -91.59 -61.01 -4.53
N VAL A 461 -91.79 -61.23 -3.22
CA VAL A 461 -90.90 -60.75 -2.15
C VAL A 461 -89.57 -61.49 -2.15
N GLU A 462 -89.56 -62.80 -2.37
CA GLU A 462 -88.37 -63.65 -2.52
C GLU A 462 -87.54 -63.24 -3.73
N ARG A 463 -88.15 -63.01 -4.89
CA ARG A 463 -87.42 -62.46 -6.07
C ARG A 463 -86.84 -61.06 -5.81
N ARG A 464 -87.41 -60.27 -4.88
CA ARG A 464 -86.80 -59.03 -4.37
C ARG A 464 -85.69 -59.31 -3.35
N MET A 465 -85.87 -60.30 -2.47
CA MET A 465 -84.93 -60.71 -1.43
C MET A 465 -83.67 -61.38 -1.98
N SER A 466 -83.76 -62.28 -2.97
CA SER A 466 -82.60 -62.85 -3.66
C SER A 466 -81.77 -61.77 -4.36
N ARG A 467 -82.43 -60.80 -5.02
CA ARG A 467 -81.74 -59.62 -5.59
C ARG A 467 -81.06 -58.77 -4.51
N LEU A 468 -81.70 -58.57 -3.35
CA LEU A 468 -81.12 -57.84 -2.21
C LEU A 468 -80.03 -58.64 -1.45
N LYS A 469 -80.06 -59.97 -1.52
CA LYS A 469 -79.05 -60.90 -0.98
C LYS A 469 -77.86 -61.13 -1.92
N GLY A 470 -77.91 -60.64 -3.16
CA GLY A 470 -76.82 -60.74 -4.13
C GLY A 470 -76.85 -61.99 -5.03
N GLU A 471 -77.98 -62.69 -5.12
CA GLU A 471 -78.20 -63.73 -6.13
C GLU A 471 -78.54 -63.08 -7.48
N ILE A 472 -77.48 -62.61 -8.13
CA ILE A 472 -77.47 -62.09 -9.51
C ILE A 472 -77.42 -63.27 -10.49
N ASN A 473 -77.88 -63.08 -11.73
CA ASN A 473 -77.86 -64.10 -12.77
C ASN A 473 -76.43 -64.66 -12.98
N SER A 474 -76.30 -65.98 -13.22
CA SER A 474 -75.00 -66.67 -13.16
C SER A 474 -73.96 -66.11 -14.14
N GLU A 475 -74.38 -65.70 -15.33
CA GLU A 475 -73.53 -65.08 -16.35
C GLU A 475 -73.01 -63.70 -15.92
N GLU A 476 -73.85 -62.86 -15.31
CA GLU A 476 -73.46 -61.55 -14.79
C GLU A 476 -72.50 -61.70 -13.60
N LYS A 477 -72.73 -62.69 -12.72
CA LYS A 477 -71.78 -63.03 -11.66
C LYS A 477 -70.43 -63.48 -12.23
N GLN A 478 -70.42 -64.38 -13.22
CA GLN A 478 -69.18 -64.83 -13.86
C GLN A 478 -68.46 -63.70 -14.60
N ALA A 479 -69.19 -62.79 -15.26
CA ALA A 479 -68.62 -61.62 -15.91
C ALA A 479 -67.98 -60.66 -14.89
N LEU A 480 -68.63 -60.43 -13.75
CA LEU A 480 -68.08 -59.61 -12.66
C LEU A 480 -66.90 -60.29 -11.96
N GLU A 481 -66.94 -61.60 -11.70
CA GLU A 481 -65.82 -62.36 -11.14
C GLU A 481 -64.63 -62.39 -12.11
N ALA A 482 -64.85 -62.58 -13.41
CA ALA A 482 -63.83 -62.46 -14.44
C ALA A 482 -63.24 -61.05 -14.48
N LYS A 483 -64.06 -60.00 -14.40
CA LYS A 483 -63.58 -58.61 -14.35
C LYS A 483 -62.82 -58.31 -13.06
N ILE A 484 -63.21 -58.89 -11.93
CA ILE A 484 -62.48 -58.78 -10.66
C ILE A 484 -61.13 -59.52 -10.74
N VAL A 485 -61.05 -60.68 -11.39
CA VAL A 485 -59.79 -61.41 -11.61
C VAL A 485 -58.88 -60.65 -12.57
N GLU A 486 -59.41 -60.11 -13.67
CA GLU A 486 -58.67 -59.29 -14.63
C GLU A 486 -58.15 -57.99 -13.99
N LEU A 487 -59.00 -57.29 -13.22
CA LEU A 487 -58.60 -56.10 -12.47
C LEU A 487 -57.58 -56.42 -11.39
N LYS A 488 -57.73 -57.53 -10.63
CA LYS A 488 -56.72 -57.99 -9.65
C LYS A 488 -55.39 -58.33 -10.32
N LYS A 489 -55.41 -59.01 -11.48
CA LYS A 489 -54.21 -59.31 -12.28
C LYS A 489 -53.53 -58.02 -12.71
N SER A 490 -54.30 -57.05 -13.25
CA SER A 490 -53.77 -55.74 -13.62
C SER A 490 -53.22 -54.96 -12.42
N LEU A 491 -53.84 -55.08 -11.24
CA LEU A 491 -53.37 -54.47 -10.00
C LEU A 491 -52.03 -55.06 -9.56
N GLU A 492 -51.87 -56.39 -9.62
CA GLU A 492 -50.63 -57.08 -9.23
C GLU A 492 -49.50 -56.88 -10.28
N GLU A 493 -49.84 -56.79 -11.56
CA GLU A 493 -48.95 -56.32 -12.62
C GLU A 493 -48.51 -54.86 -12.38
N LYS A 494 -49.42 -53.96 -11.99
CA LYS A 494 -49.07 -52.58 -11.66
C LYS A 494 -48.25 -52.47 -10.37
N LYS A 495 -48.56 -53.23 -9.32
CA LYS A 495 -47.73 -53.33 -8.11
C LYS A 495 -46.33 -53.87 -8.42
N SER A 496 -46.21 -54.93 -9.22
CA SER A 496 -44.90 -55.50 -9.55
C SER A 496 -44.06 -54.54 -10.42
N THR A 497 -44.67 -53.84 -11.39
CA THR A 497 -43.97 -52.76 -12.10
C THR A 497 -43.62 -51.57 -11.20
N CYS A 498 -44.47 -51.21 -10.23
CA CYS A 498 -44.18 -50.15 -9.26
C CYS A 498 -43.04 -50.55 -8.31
N GLY A 499 -43.02 -51.80 -7.83
CA GLY A 499 -41.92 -52.35 -7.04
C GLY A 499 -40.62 -52.44 -7.83
N LEU A 500 -40.68 -52.82 -9.11
CA LEU A 500 -39.52 -52.79 -10.00
C LEU A 500 -39.00 -51.36 -10.17
N LEU A 501 -39.88 -50.40 -10.46
CA LEU A 501 -39.55 -48.97 -10.56
C LEU A 501 -38.99 -48.43 -9.23
N GLU A 502 -39.53 -48.82 -8.08
CA GLU A 502 -38.96 -48.48 -6.77
C GLU A 502 -37.55 -49.03 -6.58
N THR A 503 -37.28 -50.28 -6.98
CA THR A 503 -35.91 -50.84 -6.90
C THR A 503 -34.96 -50.16 -7.88
N GLN A 504 -35.44 -49.73 -9.05
CA GLN A 504 -34.67 -48.94 -10.02
C GLN A 504 -34.40 -47.53 -9.47
N ILE A 505 -35.39 -46.86 -8.88
CA ILE A 505 -35.24 -45.55 -8.23
C ILE A 505 -34.27 -45.65 -7.05
N LYS A 506 -34.37 -46.70 -6.21
CA LYS A 506 -33.44 -46.94 -5.09
C LYS A 506 -32.01 -47.20 -5.58
N LYS A 507 -31.82 -47.94 -6.69
CA LYS A 507 -30.51 -48.07 -7.36
C LYS A 507 -30.01 -46.72 -7.87
N LEU A 508 -30.78 -46.04 -8.72
CA LEU A 508 -30.43 -44.73 -9.29
C LEU A 508 -30.15 -43.66 -8.23
N HIS A 509 -30.80 -43.72 -7.06
CA HIS A 509 -30.54 -42.82 -5.94
C HIS A 509 -29.21 -43.15 -5.25
N ASN A 510 -28.88 -44.43 -5.05
CA ASN A 510 -27.57 -44.86 -4.57
C ASN A 510 -26.47 -44.52 -5.58
N ASP A 511 -26.70 -44.74 -6.87
CA ASP A 511 -25.77 -44.40 -7.95
C ASP A 511 -25.55 -42.87 -8.01
N LEU A 512 -26.62 -42.06 -7.89
CA LEU A 512 -26.53 -40.60 -7.73
C LEU A 512 -25.75 -40.19 -6.47
N TYR A 513 -25.91 -40.91 -5.35
CA TYR A 513 -25.13 -40.65 -4.14
C TYR A 513 -23.64 -40.95 -4.34
N PHE A 514 -23.29 -42.08 -4.96
CA PHE A 514 -21.91 -42.41 -5.27
C PHE A 514 -21.30 -41.46 -6.30
N ILE A 515 -22.03 -41.07 -7.34
CA ILE A 515 -21.60 -40.07 -8.34
C ILE A 515 -21.42 -38.70 -7.69
N LYS A 516 -22.35 -38.24 -6.83
CA LYS A 516 -22.19 -36.99 -6.08
C LYS A 516 -20.99 -37.03 -5.12
N LYS A 517 -20.73 -38.16 -4.47
CA LYS A 517 -19.58 -38.36 -3.57
C LYS A 517 -18.25 -38.41 -4.32
N ALA A 518 -18.23 -39.02 -5.50
CA ALA A 518 -17.08 -38.98 -6.40
C ALA A 518 -16.86 -37.57 -6.99
N HIS A 519 -17.93 -36.85 -7.32
CA HIS A 519 -17.84 -35.46 -7.77
C HIS A 519 -17.38 -34.51 -6.66
N SER A 520 -17.80 -34.70 -5.40
CA SER A 520 -17.23 -33.95 -4.27
C SER A 520 -15.73 -34.19 -4.20
N LYS A 521 -15.28 -35.46 -4.09
CA LYS A 521 -13.85 -35.79 -4.08
C LYS A 521 -13.08 -35.17 -5.24
N ASN A 522 -13.57 -35.30 -6.47
CA ASN A 522 -12.91 -34.75 -7.66
C ASN A 522 -12.93 -33.21 -7.67
N SER A 523 -13.92 -32.57 -7.02
CA SER A 523 -13.95 -31.13 -6.79
C SER A 523 -12.98 -30.70 -5.68
N ASP A 524 -12.83 -31.48 -4.62
CA ASP A 524 -11.90 -31.26 -3.51
C ASP A 524 -10.44 -31.45 -4.00
N GLU A 525 -10.20 -32.49 -4.79
CA GLU A 525 -8.95 -32.76 -5.51
C GLU A 525 -8.65 -31.62 -6.50
N LYS A 526 -9.62 -31.20 -7.34
CA LYS A 526 -9.48 -30.02 -8.21
C LYS A 526 -9.15 -28.75 -7.42
N GLN A 527 -9.79 -28.53 -6.26
CA GLN A 527 -9.52 -27.38 -5.40
C GLN A 527 -8.07 -27.43 -4.88
N SER A 528 -7.60 -28.61 -4.45
CA SER A 528 -6.22 -28.80 -3.98
C SER A 528 -5.18 -28.63 -5.10
N LEU A 529 -5.50 -29.07 -6.33
CA LEU A 529 -4.66 -28.86 -7.50
C LEU A 529 -4.65 -27.38 -7.90
N MET A 530 -5.78 -26.67 -7.78
CA MET A 530 -5.86 -25.23 -8.04
C MET A 530 -5.03 -24.44 -7.02
N THR A 531 -5.08 -24.78 -5.73
CA THR A 531 -4.18 -24.18 -4.73
C THR A 531 -2.72 -24.52 -5.02
N LYS A 532 -2.42 -25.75 -5.47
CA LYS A 532 -1.04 -26.12 -5.84
C LYS A 532 -0.53 -25.38 -7.08
N ILE A 533 -1.39 -25.13 -8.07
CA ILE A 533 -1.09 -24.29 -9.24
C ILE A 533 -0.84 -22.85 -8.79
N ASN A 534 -1.67 -22.30 -7.90
CA ASN A 534 -1.49 -20.94 -7.38
C ASN A 534 -0.19 -20.80 -6.56
N GLU A 535 0.17 -21.80 -5.73
CA GLU A 535 1.46 -21.88 -5.04
C GLU A 535 2.65 -21.93 -6.01
N LEU A 536 2.54 -22.75 -7.07
CA LEU A 536 3.59 -22.87 -8.09
C LEU A 536 3.73 -21.59 -8.91
N ASN A 537 2.63 -20.91 -9.25
CA ASN A 537 2.66 -19.60 -9.91
C ASN A 537 3.32 -18.56 -9.00
N LEU A 538 2.97 -18.50 -7.70
CA LEU A 538 3.64 -17.64 -6.72
C LEU A 538 5.14 -17.92 -6.58
N PHE A 539 5.55 -19.19 -6.70
CA PHE A 539 6.95 -19.58 -6.73
C PHE A 539 7.64 -19.15 -8.03
N ILE A 540 6.99 -19.32 -9.19
CA ILE A 540 7.49 -18.86 -10.50
C ILE A 540 7.67 -17.34 -10.49
N ASP A 541 6.62 -16.58 -10.18
CA ASP A 541 6.62 -15.13 -9.98
C ASP A 541 7.80 -14.65 -9.10
N ARG A 542 8.03 -15.36 -7.99
CA ARG A 542 9.13 -15.05 -7.07
C ARG A 542 10.48 -15.37 -7.71
N SER A 543 10.62 -16.53 -8.36
CA SER A 543 11.85 -16.93 -9.02
C SER A 543 12.21 -16.03 -10.20
N GLU A 544 11.23 -15.50 -10.93
CA GLU A 544 11.42 -14.50 -11.98
C GLU A 544 11.86 -13.15 -11.38
N LYS A 545 11.23 -12.71 -10.29
CA LYS A 545 11.64 -11.48 -9.56
C LYS A 545 13.03 -11.61 -8.92
N GLU A 546 13.46 -12.81 -8.54
CA GLU A 546 14.82 -13.08 -8.06
C GLU A 546 15.83 -13.20 -9.22
N LEU A 547 15.42 -13.80 -10.36
CA LEU A 547 16.20 -13.85 -11.61
C LEU A 547 16.43 -12.46 -12.21
N ASP A 548 15.43 -11.58 -12.22
CA ASP A 548 15.55 -10.22 -12.76
C ASP A 548 16.42 -9.33 -11.88
N LYS A 549 16.38 -9.50 -10.55
CA LYS A 549 17.38 -8.91 -9.65
C LYS A 549 18.79 -9.41 -9.96
N ALA A 550 18.96 -10.70 -10.26
CA ALA A 550 20.25 -11.25 -10.65
C ALA A 550 20.72 -10.75 -12.05
N LYS A 551 19.80 -10.52 -13.00
CA LYS A 551 20.09 -9.86 -14.28
C LYS A 551 20.54 -8.42 -14.08
N GLY A 552 19.84 -7.64 -13.24
CA GLY A 552 20.21 -6.27 -12.87
C GLY A 552 21.59 -6.21 -12.23
N PHE A 553 21.81 -6.98 -11.16
CA PHE A 553 23.12 -7.06 -10.49
C PHE A 553 24.26 -7.51 -11.42
N LYS A 554 23.99 -8.40 -12.39
CA LYS A 554 24.96 -8.74 -13.45
C LYS A 554 25.23 -7.54 -14.38
N GLN A 555 24.21 -6.77 -14.75
CA GLN A 555 24.38 -5.56 -15.58
C GLN A 555 25.19 -4.49 -14.83
N ASP A 556 24.91 -4.28 -13.54
CA ASP A 556 25.67 -3.38 -12.65
C ASP A 556 27.14 -3.81 -12.58
N LEU A 557 27.42 -5.10 -12.30
CA LEU A 557 28.78 -5.66 -12.32
C LEU A 557 29.46 -5.54 -13.68
N MET A 558 28.72 -5.63 -14.79
CA MET A 558 29.27 -5.38 -16.13
C MET A 558 29.56 -3.89 -16.38
N ILE A 559 28.83 -2.97 -15.76
CA ILE A 559 29.13 -1.53 -15.80
C ILE A 559 30.38 -1.25 -14.94
N GLU A 560 30.48 -1.82 -13.74
CA GLU A 560 31.67 -1.71 -12.87
C GLU A 560 32.93 -2.28 -13.53
N ASP A 561 32.86 -3.47 -14.14
CA ASP A 561 33.96 -4.08 -14.91
C ASP A 561 34.39 -3.21 -16.10
N ASN A 562 33.44 -2.59 -16.82
CA ASN A 562 33.77 -1.64 -17.88
C ASN A 562 34.37 -0.32 -17.34
N LEU A 563 33.91 0.17 -16.18
CA LEU A 563 34.49 1.34 -15.51
C LEU A 563 35.93 1.06 -15.06
N LEU A 564 36.17 -0.08 -14.41
CA LEU A 564 37.49 -0.56 -14.02
C LEU A 564 38.41 -0.76 -15.24
N LYS A 565 37.88 -1.26 -16.36
CA LYS A 565 38.63 -1.34 -17.63
C LYS A 565 39.00 0.02 -18.19
N LEU A 566 38.16 1.05 -18.02
CA LEU A 566 38.48 2.44 -18.39
C LEU A 566 39.50 3.05 -17.43
N GLU A 567 39.43 2.80 -16.13
CA GLU A 567 40.47 3.21 -15.16
C GLU A 567 41.81 2.52 -15.42
N VAL A 568 41.81 1.22 -15.75
CA VAL A 568 43.01 0.46 -16.14
C VAL A 568 43.58 0.96 -17.47
N LYS A 569 42.76 1.39 -18.44
CA LYS A 569 43.23 2.08 -19.65
C LYS A 569 43.86 3.42 -19.30
N ARG A 570 43.15 4.29 -18.58
CA ARG A 570 43.63 5.63 -18.19
C ARG A 570 44.92 5.57 -17.38
N THR A 571 45.04 4.66 -16.41
CA THR A 571 46.26 4.49 -15.61
C THR A 571 47.41 3.91 -16.44
N ARG A 572 47.14 3.03 -17.41
CA ARG A 572 48.13 2.56 -18.39
C ARG A 572 48.58 3.67 -19.35
N GLU A 573 47.68 4.51 -19.83
CA GLU A 573 47.97 5.68 -20.66
C GLU A 573 48.82 6.71 -19.90
N MET A 574 48.48 6.99 -18.63
CA MET A 574 49.31 7.79 -17.73
C MET A 574 50.70 7.16 -17.51
N LEU A 575 50.79 5.85 -17.36
CA LEU A 575 52.06 5.14 -17.22
C LEU A 575 52.90 5.18 -18.50
N HIS A 576 52.30 5.05 -19.68
CA HIS A 576 52.98 5.20 -20.96
C HIS A 576 53.47 6.64 -21.15
N SER A 577 52.65 7.65 -20.86
CA SER A 577 53.05 9.06 -20.88
C SER A 577 54.22 9.33 -19.93
N LYS A 578 54.24 8.74 -18.72
CA LYS A 578 55.40 8.85 -17.81
C LYS A 578 56.63 8.05 -18.28
N ALA A 579 56.45 6.91 -18.94
CA ALA A 579 57.55 6.18 -19.58
C ALA A 579 58.14 6.97 -20.76
N GLU A 580 57.33 7.67 -21.55
CA GLU A 580 57.76 8.57 -22.62
C GLU A 580 58.46 9.83 -22.08
N GLU A 581 57.93 10.45 -21.01
CA GLU A 581 58.63 11.53 -20.29
C GLU A 581 60.01 11.07 -19.83
N VAL A 582 60.10 9.93 -19.12
CA VAL A 582 61.37 9.35 -18.65
C VAL A 582 62.31 9.01 -19.82
N LEU A 583 61.83 8.39 -20.89
CA LEU A 583 62.62 8.14 -22.11
C LEU A 583 63.10 9.44 -22.76
N SER A 584 62.31 10.51 -22.72
CA SER A 584 62.72 11.82 -23.24
C SER A 584 63.76 12.50 -22.34
N LEU A 585 63.72 12.27 -21.03
CA LEU A 585 64.71 12.75 -20.06
C LEU A 585 66.01 11.95 -20.16
N GLU A 586 65.91 10.62 -20.29
CA GLU A 586 67.05 9.72 -20.52
C GLU A 586 67.75 10.07 -21.85
N LYS A 587 66.99 10.31 -22.94
CA LYS A 587 67.55 10.80 -24.21
C LYS A 587 68.26 12.15 -24.07
N ARG A 588 67.65 13.15 -23.40
CA ARG A 588 68.30 14.44 -23.15
C ARG A 588 69.55 14.31 -22.27
N LYS A 589 69.50 13.46 -21.25
CA LYS A 589 70.63 13.14 -20.35
C LYS A 589 71.78 12.50 -21.13
N GLN A 590 71.50 11.53 -22.01
CA GLN A 590 72.52 10.93 -22.89
C GLN A 590 73.09 11.98 -23.87
N GLN A 591 72.25 12.79 -24.52
CA GLN A 591 72.70 13.89 -25.39
C GLN A 591 73.59 14.90 -24.65
N LEU A 592 73.26 15.24 -23.40
CA LEU A 592 74.08 16.11 -22.56
C LEU A 592 75.39 15.45 -22.12
N TYR A 593 75.40 14.14 -21.85
CA TYR A 593 76.65 13.41 -21.58
C TYR A 593 77.54 13.36 -22.82
N THR A 594 77.03 13.00 -23.99
CA THR A 594 77.81 12.99 -25.24
C THR A 594 78.34 14.38 -25.57
N ALA A 595 77.52 15.43 -25.50
CA ALA A 595 77.97 16.81 -25.73
C ALA A 595 78.98 17.30 -24.68
N MET A 596 78.92 16.79 -23.44
CA MET A 596 79.92 17.06 -22.41
C MET A 596 81.23 16.29 -22.67
N GLU A 597 81.16 15.04 -23.09
CA GLU A 597 82.32 14.22 -23.47
C GLU A 597 83.04 14.81 -24.68
N GLU A 598 82.30 15.16 -25.74
CA GLU A 598 82.77 15.92 -26.90
C GLU A 598 83.46 17.22 -26.45
N ARG A 599 82.82 18.02 -25.59
CA ARG A 599 83.43 19.23 -25.01
C ARG A 599 84.69 18.97 -24.20
N THR A 600 84.77 17.87 -23.44
CA THR A 600 85.99 17.53 -22.71
C THR A 600 87.11 17.07 -23.64
N GLU A 601 86.79 16.42 -24.76
CA GLU A 601 87.79 16.03 -25.76
C GLU A 601 88.23 17.24 -26.61
N GLU A 602 87.32 18.16 -26.99
CA GLU A 602 87.66 19.48 -27.55
C GLU A 602 88.65 20.23 -26.65
N ILE A 603 88.32 20.36 -25.35
CA ILE A 603 89.18 21.02 -24.36
C ILE A 603 90.52 20.29 -24.20
N LYS A 604 90.52 18.96 -24.27
CA LYS A 604 91.74 18.12 -24.19
C LYS A 604 92.63 18.29 -25.43
N VAL A 605 92.05 18.38 -26.63
CA VAL A 605 92.76 18.68 -27.88
C VAL A 605 93.29 20.12 -27.88
N HIS A 606 92.50 21.11 -27.44
CA HIS A 606 93.00 22.47 -27.26
C HIS A 606 94.12 22.54 -26.20
N LYS A 607 94.05 21.74 -25.14
CA LYS A 607 95.09 21.66 -24.10
C LYS A 607 96.37 20.99 -24.59
N THR A 608 96.29 19.95 -25.42
CA THR A 608 97.50 19.35 -26.04
C THR A 608 98.09 20.24 -27.12
N MET A 609 97.26 20.96 -27.89
CA MET A 609 97.70 22.00 -28.82
C MET A 609 98.41 23.16 -28.10
N LEU A 610 97.83 23.68 -27.01
CA LEU A 610 98.49 24.71 -26.20
C LEU A 610 99.79 24.19 -25.57
N ALA A 611 99.83 22.94 -25.11
CA ALA A 611 101.06 22.33 -24.61
C ALA A 611 102.13 22.13 -25.70
N SER A 612 101.76 21.90 -26.96
CA SER A 612 102.73 21.84 -28.07
C SER A 612 103.20 23.24 -28.49
N GLN A 613 102.34 24.26 -28.45
CA GLN A 613 102.72 25.66 -28.65
C GLN A 613 103.66 26.15 -27.55
N ILE A 614 103.39 25.83 -26.28
CA ILE A 614 104.30 26.12 -25.15
C ILE A 614 105.66 25.46 -25.37
N ARG A 615 105.71 24.18 -25.76
CA ARG A 615 106.97 23.50 -26.11
C ARG A 615 107.72 24.15 -27.26
N TYR A 616 107.01 24.64 -28.28
CA TYR A 616 107.63 25.36 -29.39
C TYR A 616 108.23 26.69 -28.93
N VAL A 617 107.50 27.47 -28.12
CA VAL A 617 107.99 28.73 -27.54
C VAL A 617 109.11 28.51 -26.51
N ASP A 618 109.08 27.40 -25.75
CA ASP A 618 110.20 26.96 -24.91
C ASP A 618 111.46 26.68 -25.75
N GLN A 619 111.30 26.00 -26.90
CA GLN A 619 112.38 25.71 -27.84
C GLN A 619 112.89 26.96 -28.57
N GLU A 620 112.01 27.89 -28.94
CA GLU A 620 112.41 29.21 -29.46
C GLU A 620 113.15 30.02 -28.40
N ARG A 621 112.71 30.01 -27.13
CA ARG A 621 113.44 30.64 -26.02
C ARG A 621 114.81 29.98 -25.81
N GLU A 622 114.92 28.66 -25.94
CA GLU A 622 116.21 27.95 -25.87
C GLU A 622 117.13 28.33 -27.03
N ASN A 623 116.62 28.44 -28.26
CA ASN A 623 117.37 28.94 -29.41
C ASN A 623 117.80 30.41 -29.26
N ILE A 624 116.91 31.28 -28.78
CA ILE A 624 117.23 32.68 -28.47
C ILE A 624 118.24 32.76 -27.32
N SER A 625 118.19 31.83 -26.37
CA SER A 625 119.17 31.73 -25.29
C SER A 625 120.54 31.28 -25.81
N THR A 626 120.63 30.28 -26.69
CA THR A 626 121.91 29.88 -27.29
C THR A 626 122.48 30.99 -28.18
N GLU A 627 121.65 31.64 -29.01
CA GLU A 627 122.05 32.85 -29.73
C GLU A 627 122.54 33.94 -28.77
N PHE A 628 121.83 34.21 -27.67
CA PHE A 628 122.24 35.21 -26.68
C PHE A 628 123.59 34.86 -26.03
N HIS A 629 123.84 33.59 -25.72
CA HIS A 629 125.14 33.14 -25.20
C HIS A 629 126.24 33.24 -26.27
N GLU A 630 125.98 32.97 -27.55
CA GLU A 630 126.91 33.27 -28.64
C GLU A 630 127.21 34.77 -28.77
N ARG A 631 126.17 35.62 -28.65
CA ARG A 631 126.32 37.08 -28.67
C ARG A 631 127.13 37.57 -27.47
N LEU A 632 126.91 37.03 -26.28
CA LEU A 632 127.75 37.29 -25.10
C LEU A 632 129.20 36.86 -25.34
N SER A 633 129.45 35.64 -25.83
CA SER A 633 130.81 35.19 -26.18
C SER A 633 131.45 36.06 -27.28
N LYS A 634 130.66 36.67 -28.17
CA LYS A 634 131.14 37.60 -29.19
C LYS A 634 131.41 39.01 -28.64
N ILE A 635 130.60 39.47 -27.68
CA ILE A 635 130.83 40.70 -26.90
C ILE A 635 132.08 40.55 -26.02
N GLU A 636 132.30 39.40 -25.39
CA GLU A 636 133.49 39.11 -24.58
C GLU A 636 134.76 39.10 -25.43
N LYS A 637 134.73 38.46 -26.61
CA LYS A 637 135.81 38.54 -27.61
C LYS A 637 136.08 39.98 -28.08
N LEU A 638 135.05 40.82 -28.19
CA LEU A 638 135.19 42.24 -28.52
C LEU A 638 135.70 43.07 -27.34
N LYS A 639 135.26 42.79 -26.10
CA LYS A 639 135.71 43.44 -24.88
C LYS A 639 137.21 43.21 -24.70
N ASN A 640 137.66 41.96 -24.75
CA ASN A 640 139.08 41.61 -24.65
C ASN A 640 139.91 42.31 -25.74
N ARG A 641 139.36 42.47 -26.95
CA ARG A 641 139.99 43.22 -28.05
C ARG A 641 140.01 44.75 -27.81
N TYR A 642 139.00 45.30 -27.16
CA TYR A 642 138.94 46.71 -26.76
C TYR A 642 139.87 47.02 -25.58
N GLU A 643 140.00 46.08 -24.64
CA GLU A 643 140.89 46.14 -23.48
C GLU A 643 142.36 46.15 -23.94
N ILE A 644 142.71 45.27 -24.90
CA ILE A 644 143.99 45.30 -25.61
C ILE A 644 144.20 46.64 -26.36
N LEU A 645 143.18 47.16 -27.06
CA LEU A 645 143.29 48.44 -27.79
C LEU A 645 143.47 49.64 -26.86
N THR A 646 142.81 49.65 -25.70
CA THR A 646 142.85 50.76 -24.74
C THR A 646 144.21 50.82 -24.04
N VAL A 647 144.82 49.67 -23.75
CA VAL A 647 146.22 49.57 -23.25
C VAL A 647 147.25 50.09 -24.28
N VAL A 648 146.90 50.11 -25.58
CA VAL A 648 147.76 50.59 -26.68
C VAL A 648 147.50 52.06 -27.06
N MET A 649 146.44 52.69 -26.54
CA MET A 649 145.96 54.02 -26.96
C MET A 649 146.05 55.10 -25.87
N LEU A 650 146.90 54.92 -24.84
CA LEU A 650 147.30 55.98 -23.92
C LEU A 650 148.81 56.31 -24.08
N PRO A 651 149.15 57.38 -24.81
CA PRO A 651 150.48 58.01 -24.73
C PRO A 651 150.61 58.87 -23.44
N PRO A 652 151.83 59.11 -22.93
CA PRO A 652 152.06 60.01 -21.80
C PRO A 652 152.13 61.48 -22.25
N GLU A 653 151.52 62.39 -21.48
CA GLU A 653 151.79 63.83 -21.59
C GLU A 653 152.51 64.34 -20.33
N GLY A 654 153.65 64.97 -20.57
CA GLY A 654 154.47 65.67 -19.58
C GLY A 654 155.60 66.41 -20.28
N GLU A 655 155.92 67.61 -19.77
CA GLU A 655 156.90 68.58 -20.29
C GLU A 655 156.48 69.41 -21.52
N GLU A 656 157.15 70.55 -21.70
CA GLU A 656 156.67 71.71 -22.47
C GLU A 656 157.38 71.81 -23.86
N GLU A 657 157.40 72.90 -24.64
CA GLU A 657 157.82 74.29 -24.35
C GLU A 657 157.11 75.34 -25.23
N LYS A 658 157.24 76.63 -24.87
CA LYS A 658 156.85 77.79 -25.68
C LYS A 658 158.08 78.64 -26.01
N THR A 659 158.21 79.11 -27.25
CA THR A 659 159.37 79.93 -27.67
C THR A 659 159.06 81.44 -27.68
N GLN A 660 160.04 82.24 -27.25
CA GLN A 660 159.85 83.64 -26.81
C GLN A 660 159.65 84.69 -27.92
N ALA A 661 159.76 84.33 -29.20
CA ALA A 661 159.77 85.29 -30.32
C ALA A 661 158.42 85.99 -30.58
N TYR A 662 157.29 85.34 -30.29
CA TYR A 662 155.95 85.79 -30.68
C TYR A 662 155.57 87.19 -30.14
N TYR A 663 155.96 87.50 -28.90
CA TYR A 663 155.56 88.75 -28.23
C TYR A 663 156.37 89.98 -28.66
N VAL A 664 157.57 89.81 -29.22
CA VAL A 664 158.43 90.92 -29.66
C VAL A 664 157.91 91.54 -30.95
N ILE A 665 157.42 90.71 -31.88
CA ILE A 665 156.96 91.15 -33.21
C ILE A 665 155.73 92.07 -33.09
N LYS A 666 154.76 91.72 -32.23
CA LYS A 666 153.53 92.49 -32.08
C LYS A 666 153.78 93.92 -31.55
N ALA A 667 154.70 94.07 -30.59
CA ALA A 667 155.01 95.37 -29.97
C ALA A 667 155.73 96.36 -30.91
N ALA A 668 156.26 95.90 -32.05
CA ALA A 668 156.95 96.76 -33.01
C ALA A 668 155.99 97.51 -33.94
N GLN A 669 154.86 96.88 -34.33
CA GLN A 669 153.96 97.41 -35.37
C GLN A 669 153.12 98.58 -34.87
N GLU A 670 152.52 98.46 -33.67
CA GLU A 670 151.62 99.47 -33.07
C GLU A 670 152.32 100.84 -32.85
N LYS A 671 153.66 100.91 -32.89
CA LYS A 671 154.43 102.16 -32.70
C LYS A 671 154.65 102.97 -33.97
N GLU A 672 154.63 102.35 -35.16
CA GLU A 672 154.95 103.03 -36.43
C GLU A 672 153.71 103.58 -37.15
N GLU A 673 152.51 103.16 -36.75
CA GLU A 673 151.24 103.64 -37.29
C GLU A 673 150.87 105.01 -36.67
N LEU A 674 150.91 105.11 -35.34
CA LEU A 674 150.59 106.34 -34.59
C LEU A 674 151.45 107.55 -34.96
N GLN A 675 152.66 107.36 -35.49
CA GLN A 675 153.53 108.47 -35.91
C GLN A 675 153.26 108.92 -37.35
N ARG A 676 152.63 108.11 -38.21
CA ARG A 676 152.20 108.53 -39.56
C ARG A 676 150.91 109.34 -39.54
N GLU A 677 150.05 109.16 -38.55
CA GLU A 677 148.78 109.89 -38.46
C GLU A 677 148.97 111.37 -38.08
N GLY A 678 150.00 111.70 -37.29
CA GLY A 678 150.33 113.07 -36.89
C GLY A 678 150.69 113.98 -38.06
N ASP A 679 151.75 113.66 -38.81
CA ASP A 679 152.23 114.47 -39.96
C ASP A 679 151.15 114.67 -41.04
N CYS A 680 150.18 113.74 -41.11
CA CYS A 680 149.07 113.76 -42.07
C CYS A 680 147.92 114.70 -41.68
N LEU A 681 147.93 115.27 -40.46
CA LEU A 681 146.92 116.23 -39.99
C LEU A 681 147.39 117.68 -40.19
N ASP A 682 148.63 118.03 -39.84
CA ASP A 682 149.16 119.39 -40.02
C ASP A 682 149.24 119.82 -41.50
N ALA A 683 149.47 118.86 -42.40
CA ALA A 683 149.42 119.06 -43.84
C ALA A 683 148.01 119.37 -44.38
N LYS A 684 146.94 118.97 -43.66
CA LYS A 684 145.54 119.25 -44.05
C LYS A 684 145.09 120.63 -43.59
N ILE A 685 145.51 121.07 -42.40
CA ILE A 685 145.16 122.39 -41.85
C ILE A 685 145.58 123.52 -42.82
N ASN A 686 146.83 123.48 -43.29
CA ASN A 686 147.38 124.46 -44.24
C ASN A 686 146.72 124.47 -45.65
N LYS A 687 145.92 123.45 -45.99
CA LYS A 687 145.06 123.45 -47.19
C LYS A 687 143.69 124.06 -46.89
N ALA A 688 143.06 123.63 -45.80
CA ALA A 688 141.73 124.09 -45.41
C ALA A 688 141.65 125.63 -45.31
N GLU A 689 142.67 126.29 -44.75
CA GLU A 689 142.72 127.75 -44.65
C GLU A 689 142.69 128.48 -46.01
N LYS A 690 143.25 127.88 -47.07
CA LYS A 690 143.21 128.44 -48.43
C LYS A 690 141.93 128.09 -49.16
N GLU A 691 141.35 126.92 -48.88
CA GLU A 691 140.06 126.50 -49.42
C GLU A 691 138.90 127.34 -48.85
N ILE A 692 138.96 127.78 -47.59
CA ILE A 692 137.97 128.67 -46.96
C ILE A 692 137.80 129.98 -47.74
N TYR A 693 138.89 130.64 -48.17
CA TYR A 693 138.82 131.92 -48.90
C TYR A 693 138.23 131.78 -50.33
N ALA A 694 138.35 130.59 -50.93
CA ALA A 694 137.69 130.25 -52.20
C ALA A 694 136.21 129.84 -52.00
N LEU A 695 135.90 129.18 -50.88
CA LEU A 695 134.55 128.79 -50.49
C LEU A 695 133.67 130.01 -50.19
N GLU A 696 134.19 131.05 -49.54
CA GLU A 696 133.42 132.27 -49.24
C GLU A 696 132.88 132.97 -50.51
N ASN A 697 133.73 133.09 -51.54
CA ASN A 697 133.34 133.66 -52.84
C ASN A 697 132.31 132.78 -53.60
N THR A 698 132.50 131.46 -53.60
CA THR A 698 131.56 130.54 -54.29
C THR A 698 130.22 130.42 -53.56
N LEU A 699 130.22 130.49 -52.22
CA LEU A 699 129.02 130.49 -51.38
C LEU A 699 128.14 131.72 -51.62
N GLN A 700 128.72 132.88 -51.95
CA GLN A 700 127.96 134.10 -52.27
C GLN A 700 127.19 133.98 -53.60
N VAL A 701 127.79 133.34 -54.61
CA VAL A 701 127.09 133.00 -55.88
C VAL A 701 126.05 131.91 -55.65
N LEU A 702 126.40 130.86 -54.91
CA LEU A 702 125.50 129.73 -54.64
C LEU A 702 124.25 130.17 -53.87
N ASN A 703 124.37 131.03 -52.86
CA ASN A 703 123.23 131.55 -52.10
C ASN A 703 122.24 132.33 -52.98
N SER A 704 122.71 133.03 -54.00
CA SER A 704 121.86 133.78 -54.93
C SER A 704 120.97 132.84 -55.75
N CYS A 705 121.56 131.81 -56.38
CA CYS A 705 120.80 130.79 -57.12
C CYS A 705 119.91 129.95 -56.20
N ASN A 706 120.39 129.59 -55.00
CA ASN A 706 119.66 128.75 -54.04
C ASN A 706 118.47 129.50 -53.41
N ASN A 707 118.51 130.83 -53.31
CA ASN A 707 117.33 131.62 -52.93
C ASN A 707 116.21 131.56 -53.99
N ASN A 708 116.53 131.71 -55.27
CA ASN A 708 115.53 131.57 -56.34
C ASN A 708 114.98 130.13 -56.39
N TYR A 709 115.85 129.12 -56.27
CA TYR A 709 115.42 127.71 -56.20
C TYR A 709 114.56 127.41 -54.96
N LYS A 710 114.77 128.11 -53.83
CA LYS A 710 113.89 127.99 -52.65
C LYS A 710 112.54 128.69 -52.79
N GLN A 711 112.38 129.64 -53.72
CA GLN A 711 111.08 130.25 -53.97
C GLN A 711 110.13 129.30 -54.72
N SER A 712 110.64 128.47 -55.64
CA SER A 712 109.80 127.49 -56.39
C SER A 712 109.31 126.30 -55.56
N PHE A 713 109.90 126.02 -54.39
CA PHE A 713 109.52 124.89 -53.52
C PHE A 713 108.70 125.29 -52.27
N LYS A 714 108.06 126.47 -52.25
CA LYS A 714 107.13 126.83 -51.16
C LYS A 714 105.81 126.06 -51.28
N LYS A 715 105.55 125.16 -50.32
CA LYS A 715 104.32 124.38 -50.22
C LYS A 715 103.12 125.24 -49.79
N VAL A 716 101.93 124.87 -50.29
CA VAL A 716 100.65 125.59 -50.11
C VAL A 716 100.29 125.82 -48.63
N THR A 717 99.68 126.97 -48.35
CA THR A 717 99.28 127.45 -47.01
C THR A 717 98.01 126.77 -46.45
N PRO A 718 97.68 126.95 -45.15
CA PRO A 718 96.49 126.36 -44.49
C PRO A 718 95.11 126.91 -44.93
N SER A 719 94.96 127.24 -46.22
CA SER A 719 93.82 127.93 -46.82
C SER A 719 93.48 127.29 -48.18
N SER A 720 93.42 125.96 -48.21
CA SER A 720 93.26 125.15 -49.42
C SER A 720 92.27 124.00 -49.18
N ASP A 721 91.35 123.81 -50.12
CA ASP A 721 90.13 123.00 -50.00
C ASP A 721 90.39 121.53 -49.61
N GLU A 722 91.57 120.99 -49.93
CA GLU A 722 92.02 119.64 -49.55
C GLU A 722 91.98 119.39 -48.03
N TYR A 723 92.12 120.45 -47.21
CA TYR A 723 92.07 120.32 -45.75
C TYR A 723 90.65 120.11 -45.23
N GLU A 724 89.63 120.73 -45.83
CA GLU A 724 88.24 120.57 -45.43
C GLU A 724 87.73 119.16 -45.76
N LEU A 725 88.11 118.63 -46.93
CA LEU A 725 87.73 117.28 -47.37
C LEU A 725 88.29 116.19 -46.43
N LYS A 726 89.47 116.41 -45.84
CA LYS A 726 90.01 115.55 -44.78
C LYS A 726 89.14 115.54 -43.51
N ILE A 727 88.64 116.69 -43.08
CA ILE A 727 87.78 116.81 -41.89
C ILE A 727 86.47 116.04 -42.11
N GLN A 728 85.84 116.19 -43.28
CA GLN A 728 84.60 115.48 -43.61
C GLN A 728 84.74 113.95 -43.56
N LEU A 729 85.89 113.40 -44.00
CA LEU A 729 86.17 111.96 -43.93
C LEU A 729 86.41 111.46 -42.49
N GLU A 730 87.07 112.26 -41.64
CA GLU A 730 87.21 111.94 -40.21
C GLU A 730 85.85 111.98 -39.47
N GLU A 731 84.95 112.88 -39.84
CA GLU A 731 83.60 112.99 -39.29
C GLU A 731 82.73 111.78 -39.66
N GLN A 732 82.74 111.36 -40.93
CA GLN A 732 82.01 110.18 -41.41
C GLN A 732 82.43 108.91 -40.67
N LYS A 733 83.73 108.75 -40.37
CA LYS A 733 84.23 107.63 -39.58
C LYS A 733 83.61 107.58 -38.18
N ARG A 734 83.56 108.72 -37.47
CA ARG A 734 82.95 108.80 -36.12
C ARG A 734 81.48 108.35 -36.14
N ALA A 735 80.72 108.80 -37.13
CA ALA A 735 79.30 108.43 -37.28
C ALA A 735 79.08 106.93 -37.53
N VAL A 736 80.04 106.21 -38.11
CA VAL A 736 80.02 104.74 -38.26
C VAL A 736 80.39 104.05 -36.94
N ASP A 737 81.44 104.52 -36.26
CA ASP A 737 81.86 103.99 -34.96
C ASP A 737 80.74 104.11 -33.90
N GLU A 738 79.96 105.20 -33.91
CA GLU A 738 78.82 105.39 -33.01
C GLU A 738 77.64 104.45 -33.32
N LYS A 739 77.32 104.23 -34.60
CA LYS A 739 76.32 103.22 -35.03
C LYS A 739 76.74 101.82 -34.61
N TYR A 740 78.03 101.49 -34.68
CA TYR A 740 78.56 100.22 -34.19
C TYR A 740 78.42 100.09 -32.66
N ARG A 741 78.79 101.12 -31.89
CA ARG A 741 78.59 101.15 -30.42
C ARG A 741 77.12 101.13 -30.00
N TYR A 742 76.20 101.61 -30.84
CA TYR A 742 74.76 101.49 -30.62
C TYR A 742 74.29 100.04 -30.84
N LYS A 743 74.75 99.37 -31.91
CA LYS A 743 74.43 97.95 -32.14
C LYS A 743 75.04 97.03 -31.07
N GLN A 744 76.24 97.32 -30.57
CA GLN A 744 76.81 96.65 -29.38
C GLN A 744 76.08 96.94 -28.05
N ARG A 745 75.16 97.91 -28.03
CA ARG A 745 74.24 98.15 -26.91
C ARG A 745 72.95 97.36 -27.10
N GLN A 746 72.31 97.44 -28.26
CA GLN A 746 71.15 96.60 -28.61
C GLN A 746 71.42 95.10 -28.44
N ILE A 747 72.62 94.61 -28.76
CA ILE A 747 72.98 93.19 -28.55
C ILE A 747 73.07 92.85 -27.05
N ARG A 748 73.54 93.77 -26.18
CA ARG A 748 73.57 93.56 -24.73
C ARG A 748 72.19 93.70 -24.10
N GLU A 749 71.43 94.70 -24.51
CA GLU A 749 70.02 94.89 -24.12
C GLU A 749 69.23 93.60 -24.45
N LEU A 750 69.34 93.06 -25.66
CA LEU A 750 68.71 91.78 -26.03
C LEU A 750 69.29 90.55 -25.31
N GLN A 751 70.56 90.55 -24.91
CA GLN A 751 71.14 89.46 -24.10
C GLN A 751 70.67 89.53 -22.64
N GLU A 752 70.55 90.72 -22.07
CA GLU A 752 69.99 90.96 -20.74
C GLU A 752 68.48 90.67 -20.73
N ASP A 753 67.74 91.01 -21.79
CA ASP A 753 66.35 90.61 -22.01
C ASP A 753 66.21 89.08 -22.07
N ILE A 754 66.99 88.39 -22.91
CA ILE A 754 66.99 86.91 -23.01
C ILE A 754 67.31 86.28 -21.65
N GLN A 755 68.36 86.76 -20.97
CA GLN A 755 68.72 86.23 -19.65
C GLN A 755 67.61 86.51 -18.62
N SER A 756 66.92 87.65 -18.69
CA SER A 756 65.77 87.93 -17.82
C SER A 756 64.59 87.00 -18.12
N MET A 757 64.31 86.74 -19.40
CA MET A 757 63.26 85.83 -19.84
C MET A 757 63.55 84.39 -19.41
N GLU A 758 64.79 83.90 -19.55
CA GLU A 758 65.24 82.61 -19.02
C GLU A 758 65.03 82.53 -17.49
N ASN A 759 65.46 83.55 -16.73
CA ASN A 759 65.21 83.59 -15.29
C ASN A 759 63.70 83.60 -14.94
N THR A 760 62.85 84.25 -15.74
CA THR A 760 61.38 84.15 -15.54
C THR A 760 60.83 82.78 -15.92
N LEU A 761 61.43 82.10 -16.90
CA LEU A 761 61.03 80.76 -17.33
C LEU A 761 61.38 79.74 -16.24
N ASP A 762 62.59 79.78 -15.67
CA ASP A 762 62.99 78.99 -14.50
C ASP A 762 62.05 79.20 -13.30
N VAL A 763 61.66 80.45 -13.03
CA VAL A 763 60.70 80.78 -11.96
C VAL A 763 59.30 80.27 -12.29
N ILE A 764 58.84 80.36 -13.54
CA ILE A 764 57.55 79.82 -13.99
C ILE A 764 57.55 78.29 -13.94
N GLU A 765 58.66 77.62 -14.27
CA GLU A 765 58.79 76.16 -14.17
C GLU A 765 58.82 75.72 -12.70
N HIS A 766 59.52 76.44 -11.81
CA HIS A 766 59.44 76.18 -10.37
C HIS A 766 58.02 76.39 -9.83
N LEU A 767 57.30 77.44 -10.27
CA LEU A 767 55.91 77.66 -9.89
C LEU A 767 54.98 76.59 -10.46
N ALA A 768 55.18 76.16 -11.70
CA ALA A 768 54.40 75.08 -12.32
C ALA A 768 54.63 73.74 -11.62
N ASN A 769 55.87 73.43 -11.22
CA ASN A 769 56.17 72.24 -10.42
C ASN A 769 55.57 72.33 -9.01
N ASN A 770 55.63 73.48 -8.34
CA ASN A 770 54.96 73.70 -7.04
C ASN A 770 53.42 73.60 -7.15
N VAL A 771 52.83 74.06 -8.27
CA VAL A 771 51.39 73.92 -8.55
C VAL A 771 51.03 72.46 -8.84
N LYS A 772 51.88 71.73 -9.57
CA LYS A 772 51.73 70.29 -9.86
C LYS A 772 51.84 69.43 -8.59
N GLU A 773 52.75 69.79 -7.69
CA GLU A 773 52.88 69.16 -6.36
C GLU A 773 51.61 69.39 -5.54
N LYS A 774 51.18 70.65 -5.36
CA LYS A 774 49.91 71.02 -4.70
C LYS A 774 48.68 70.39 -5.36
N LEU A 775 48.67 70.22 -6.68
CA LEU A 775 47.60 69.53 -7.39
C LEU A 775 47.61 68.04 -7.05
N SER A 776 48.78 67.40 -6.91
CA SER A 776 48.86 66.01 -6.46
C SER A 776 48.47 65.85 -4.97
N GLU A 777 48.81 66.79 -4.10
CA GLU A 777 48.32 66.85 -2.71
C GLU A 777 46.78 67.00 -2.67
N LYS A 778 46.22 67.94 -3.44
CA LYS A 778 44.76 68.15 -3.50
C LYS A 778 44.03 66.99 -4.19
N GLN A 779 44.67 66.29 -5.12
CA GLN A 779 44.12 65.09 -5.75
C GLN A 779 44.15 63.88 -4.78
N ALA A 780 45.20 63.73 -3.97
CA ALA A 780 45.25 62.76 -2.88
C ALA A 780 44.22 63.08 -1.77
N TYR A 781 44.06 64.36 -1.41
CA TYR A 781 43.03 64.81 -0.47
C TYR A 781 41.61 64.60 -1.02
N SER A 782 41.39 64.88 -2.31
CA SER A 782 40.11 64.57 -2.99
C SER A 782 39.84 63.07 -3.06
N PHE A 783 40.87 62.24 -3.20
CA PHE A 783 40.74 60.78 -3.16
C PHE A 783 40.34 60.31 -1.74
N GLN A 784 41.00 60.83 -0.70
CA GLN A 784 40.65 60.56 0.70
C GLN A 784 39.21 61.01 1.02
N LEU A 785 38.80 62.22 0.61
CA LEU A 785 37.41 62.69 0.70
C LEU A 785 36.44 61.79 -0.06
N SER A 786 36.77 61.35 -1.28
CA SER A 786 35.91 60.43 -2.03
C SER A 786 35.69 59.13 -1.27
N LYS A 787 36.76 58.55 -0.72
CA LYS A 787 36.72 57.35 0.11
C LYS A 787 35.91 57.56 1.39
N GLU A 788 36.05 58.70 2.05
CA GLU A 788 35.24 59.05 3.22
C GLU A 788 33.75 59.17 2.84
N THR A 789 33.39 59.78 1.71
CA THR A 789 31.98 59.76 1.25
C THR A 789 31.49 58.35 0.96
N GLU A 790 32.32 57.46 0.40
CA GLU A 790 31.98 56.05 0.20
C GLU A 790 31.77 55.30 1.54
N GLU A 791 32.58 55.58 2.56
CA GLU A 791 32.41 55.05 3.92
C GLU A 791 31.20 55.65 4.66
N GLN A 792 30.66 56.78 4.20
CA GLN A 792 29.40 57.36 4.70
C GLN A 792 28.16 56.82 3.98
N LYS A 793 28.22 56.46 2.69
CA LYS A 793 27.10 55.83 1.94
C LYS A 793 26.40 54.69 2.71
N PRO A 794 27.08 53.66 3.25
CA PRO A 794 26.43 52.56 3.99
C PRO A 794 25.97 52.96 5.40
N LYS A 795 26.32 54.14 5.91
CA LYS A 795 25.72 54.71 7.14
C LYS A 795 24.42 55.45 6.78
N LEU A 796 24.43 56.25 5.72
CA LEU A 796 23.24 56.93 5.18
C LEU A 796 22.18 55.92 4.72
N GLU A 797 22.56 54.82 4.07
CA GLU A 797 21.64 53.71 3.76
C GLU A 797 21.01 53.07 5.01
N ARG A 798 21.75 52.98 6.13
CA ARG A 798 21.19 52.44 7.38
C ARG A 798 20.20 53.42 8.03
N VAL A 799 20.54 54.71 8.06
CA VAL A 799 19.66 55.76 8.60
C VAL A 799 18.41 55.91 7.75
N THR A 800 18.51 56.01 6.43
CA THR A 800 17.34 56.06 5.53
C THR A 800 16.45 54.82 5.63
N LYS A 801 17.02 53.62 5.79
CA LYS A 801 16.25 52.38 6.08
C LYS A 801 15.65 52.35 7.50
N GLN A 802 16.15 53.13 8.44
CA GLN A 802 15.52 53.34 9.75
C GLN A 802 14.40 54.40 9.69
N CYS A 803 14.63 55.54 9.04
CA CYS A 803 13.59 56.55 8.80
C CYS A 803 12.41 55.93 8.05
N ALA A 804 12.66 55.16 6.98
CA ALA A 804 11.61 54.45 6.24
C ALA A 804 10.88 53.33 7.03
N LYS A 805 11.39 52.91 8.20
CA LYS A 805 10.65 52.08 9.17
C LYS A 805 9.79 52.96 10.07
N LEU A 806 10.36 54.01 10.67
CA LEU A 806 9.64 54.97 11.51
C LEU A 806 8.48 55.63 10.75
N THR A 807 8.65 55.99 9.47
CA THR A 807 7.57 56.45 8.59
C THR A 807 6.44 55.43 8.48
N LYS A 808 6.76 54.13 8.34
CA LYS A 808 5.75 53.07 8.27
C LYS A 808 5.07 52.84 9.62
N GLU A 809 5.80 52.96 10.73
CA GLU A 809 5.25 52.87 12.09
C GLU A 809 4.30 54.06 12.37
N ILE A 810 4.64 55.28 11.94
CA ILE A 810 3.76 56.47 12.03
C ILE A 810 2.48 56.27 11.19
N ARG A 811 2.60 55.78 9.95
CA ARG A 811 1.43 55.51 9.08
C ARG A 811 0.55 54.37 9.62
N LEU A 812 1.14 53.32 10.19
CA LEU A 812 0.42 52.23 10.86
C LEU A 812 -0.30 52.70 12.13
N LEU A 813 0.31 53.58 12.94
CA LEU A 813 -0.32 54.15 14.14
C LEU A 813 -1.48 55.11 13.83
N LYS A 814 -1.64 55.56 12.58
CA LYS A 814 -2.74 56.42 12.12
C LYS A 814 -3.69 55.75 11.12
N ASP A 815 -3.42 54.51 10.73
CA ASP A 815 -4.20 53.70 9.77
C ASP A 815 -4.43 54.38 8.39
N THR A 816 -3.51 55.26 7.97
CA THR A 816 -3.55 55.99 6.69
C THR A 816 -2.40 55.60 5.77
N LYS A 817 -2.67 55.43 4.47
CA LYS A 817 -1.65 55.12 3.46
C LYS A 817 -0.90 56.35 2.94
N ASP A 818 -1.59 57.48 2.88
CA ASP A 818 -1.08 58.76 2.42
C ASP A 818 -0.12 59.41 3.44
N GLU A 819 0.54 60.50 3.06
CA GLU A 819 1.55 61.14 3.91
C GLU A 819 0.92 61.89 5.09
N THR A 820 1.36 61.58 6.31
CA THR A 820 0.83 62.23 7.52
C THR A 820 1.37 63.67 7.68
N MET A 821 0.64 64.53 8.39
CA MET A 821 1.06 65.91 8.66
C MET A 821 2.38 65.96 9.45
N GLU A 822 2.64 64.97 10.29
CA GLU A 822 3.89 64.80 11.03
C GLU A 822 5.07 64.48 10.10
N GLU A 823 4.87 63.65 9.07
CA GLU A 823 5.88 63.45 8.03
C GLU A 823 6.14 64.72 7.23
N GLN A 824 5.12 65.56 7.01
CA GLN A 824 5.30 66.84 6.34
C GLN A 824 6.09 67.83 7.20
N ASP A 825 5.84 67.93 8.52
CA ASP A 825 6.67 68.75 9.41
C ASP A 825 8.10 68.20 9.55
N ILE A 826 8.27 66.87 9.64
CA ILE A 826 9.60 66.24 9.66
C ILE A 826 10.37 66.59 8.38
N LYS A 827 9.80 66.37 7.18
CA LYS A 827 10.42 66.73 5.90
C LYS A 827 10.72 68.23 5.81
N LEU A 828 9.82 69.09 6.30
CA LEU A 828 9.99 70.55 6.29
C LEU A 828 11.11 70.99 7.26
N ARG A 829 11.24 70.32 8.40
CA ARG A 829 12.30 70.54 9.41
C ARG A 829 13.65 70.02 8.93
N GLU A 830 13.69 68.85 8.30
CA GLU A 830 14.86 68.31 7.58
C GLU A 830 15.29 69.27 6.47
N MET A 831 14.37 69.76 5.62
CA MET A 831 14.67 70.73 4.56
C MET A 831 15.18 72.08 5.09
N LYS A 832 14.68 72.54 6.25
CA LYS A 832 15.20 73.74 6.94
C LYS A 832 16.59 73.52 7.55
N GLN A 833 16.85 72.34 8.11
CA GLN A 833 18.19 71.99 8.61
C GLN A 833 19.18 71.81 7.46
N PHE A 834 18.75 71.21 6.35
CA PHE A 834 19.55 71.04 5.13
C PHE A 834 19.89 72.39 4.48
N HIS A 835 18.92 73.30 4.34
CA HIS A 835 19.21 74.68 3.93
C HIS A 835 20.20 75.34 4.89
N LYS A 836 19.97 75.28 6.20
CA LYS A 836 20.86 75.92 7.17
C LYS A 836 22.30 75.37 7.12
N VAL A 837 22.49 74.08 6.86
CA VAL A 837 23.83 73.49 6.67
C VAL A 837 24.45 73.92 5.34
N ILE A 838 23.66 74.07 4.28
CA ILE A 838 24.12 74.66 3.02
C ILE A 838 24.49 76.14 3.19
N ASP A 839 23.71 76.92 3.95
CA ASP A 839 23.99 78.32 4.27
C ASP A 839 25.29 78.45 5.09
N GLU A 840 25.50 77.56 6.08
CA GLU A 840 26.73 77.49 6.86
C GLU A 840 27.94 77.10 5.96
N MET A 841 27.82 76.09 5.10
CA MET A 841 28.87 75.74 4.13
C MET A 841 29.14 76.84 3.09
N LEU A 842 28.12 77.58 2.66
CA LEU A 842 28.29 78.71 1.74
C LEU A 842 29.03 79.86 2.43
N VAL A 843 28.74 80.14 3.71
CA VAL A 843 29.48 81.10 4.52
C VAL A 843 30.94 80.68 4.67
N ASP A 844 31.23 79.42 5.02
CA ASP A 844 32.60 78.92 5.15
C ASP A 844 33.39 79.06 3.83
N ILE A 845 32.80 78.69 2.69
CA ILE A 845 33.40 78.84 1.36
C ILE A 845 33.64 80.33 1.00
N ILE A 846 32.74 81.22 1.41
CA ILE A 846 32.83 82.67 1.23
C ILE A 846 33.94 83.30 2.10
N GLU A 847 34.19 82.77 3.30
CA GLU A 847 35.29 83.22 4.17
C GLU A 847 36.65 82.67 3.70
N GLU A 848 36.74 81.43 3.22
CA GLU A 848 37.99 80.88 2.67
C GLU A 848 38.39 81.50 1.32
N ASN A 849 37.44 81.88 0.46
CA ASN A 849 37.72 82.31 -0.93
C ASN A 849 37.04 83.63 -1.31
N THR A 850 37.74 84.74 -1.04
CA THR A 850 37.23 86.11 -1.23
C THR A 850 36.85 86.48 -2.67
N GLU A 851 37.45 85.86 -3.68
CA GLU A 851 37.09 86.05 -5.09
C GLU A 851 35.74 85.39 -5.43
N ILE A 852 35.50 84.18 -4.89
CA ILE A 852 34.27 83.41 -5.10
C ILE A 852 33.07 84.15 -4.48
N ARG A 853 33.27 84.89 -3.38
CA ARG A 853 32.26 85.77 -2.77
C ARG A 853 31.64 86.75 -3.78
N ILE A 854 32.45 87.37 -4.64
CA ILE A 854 31.97 88.37 -5.63
C ILE A 854 31.12 87.69 -6.71
N ILE A 855 31.54 86.49 -7.13
CA ILE A 855 30.87 85.68 -8.16
C ILE A 855 29.52 85.15 -7.62
N LEU A 856 29.51 84.60 -6.40
CA LEU A 856 28.26 84.16 -5.74
C LEU A 856 27.32 85.35 -5.52
N GLN A 857 27.82 86.49 -5.03
CA GLN A 857 27.01 87.67 -4.80
C GLN A 857 26.36 88.22 -6.08
N THR A 858 27.03 88.14 -7.24
CA THR A 858 26.43 88.53 -8.53
C THR A 858 25.39 87.54 -9.03
N TYR A 859 25.61 86.21 -8.92
CA TYR A 859 24.60 85.22 -9.29
C TYR A 859 23.36 85.23 -8.38
N PHE A 860 23.54 85.43 -7.07
CA PHE A 860 22.41 85.58 -6.13
C PHE A 860 21.60 86.85 -6.44
N GLN A 861 22.26 87.99 -6.71
CA GLN A 861 21.57 89.21 -7.14
C GLN A 861 20.82 89.05 -8.47
N GLN A 862 21.40 88.37 -9.48
CA GLN A 862 20.69 88.04 -10.73
C GLN A 862 19.48 87.12 -10.51
N SER A 863 19.52 86.28 -9.48
CA SER A 863 18.44 85.35 -9.11
C SER A 863 17.37 85.97 -8.20
N GLY A 864 17.55 87.22 -7.74
CA GLY A 864 16.65 87.88 -6.79
C GLY A 864 16.69 87.31 -5.38
N LEU A 865 17.78 86.64 -4.99
CA LEU A 865 17.98 86.03 -3.67
C LEU A 865 19.05 86.78 -2.88
N GLU A 866 18.85 86.93 -1.57
CA GLU A 866 19.88 87.49 -0.68
C GLU A 866 20.94 86.43 -0.35
N LEU A 867 22.21 86.84 -0.31
CA LEU A 867 23.33 85.95 -0.02
C LEU A 867 23.39 85.65 1.49
N PRO A 868 23.49 84.38 1.93
CA PRO A 868 23.56 84.05 3.35
C PRO A 868 24.70 84.78 4.07
N THR A 869 24.38 85.39 5.21
CA THR A 869 25.35 86.11 6.07
C THR A 869 25.42 85.46 7.45
N ALA A 870 26.64 85.35 7.99
CA ALA A 870 26.94 84.62 9.21
C ALA A 870 26.12 85.10 10.42
N SER A 871 25.27 84.23 10.98
CA SER A 871 24.47 84.51 12.18
C SER A 871 25.35 84.54 13.44
N THR A 872 25.66 85.74 13.92
CA THR A 872 26.71 86.00 14.92
C THR A 872 26.61 85.18 16.22
N LYS A 873 27.55 84.23 16.40
CA LYS A 873 27.98 83.64 17.69
C LYS A 873 29.48 83.29 17.58
N GLY A 874 30.38 83.57 18.52
CA GLY A 874 30.20 84.28 19.79
C GLY A 874 31.43 84.21 20.72
N SER A 875 32.52 84.92 20.37
CA SER A 875 33.68 85.25 21.23
C SER A 875 34.58 84.11 21.78
N ARG A 876 35.87 84.10 21.37
CA ARG A 876 37.03 84.27 22.29
C ARG A 876 38.40 84.47 21.59
N GLN A 877 39.30 85.09 22.35
CA GLN A 877 40.71 85.48 22.12
C GLN A 877 41.69 84.30 21.89
N SER A 878 42.93 84.44 21.36
CA SER A 878 43.65 85.58 20.75
C SER A 878 45.00 85.19 20.07
N SER A 879 45.52 86.10 19.22
CA SER A 879 46.95 86.48 19.03
C SER A 879 48.02 85.51 18.48
N ARG A 880 48.65 85.94 17.35
CA ARG A 880 50.10 85.96 16.98
C ARG A 880 50.93 84.65 17.06
N SER A 881 51.84 84.31 16.13
CA SER A 881 52.29 84.83 14.82
C SER A 881 52.98 83.65 14.07
N PRO A 882 53.45 83.81 12.81
CA PRO A 882 54.88 84.10 12.66
C PRO A 882 55.23 85.04 11.49
N SER A 883 56.46 85.55 11.50
CA SER A 883 57.09 86.37 10.47
C SER A 883 58.16 85.60 9.72
N HIS A 884 58.30 85.78 8.40
CA HIS A 884 59.48 85.36 7.66
C HIS A 884 60.03 86.48 6.77
N THR A 885 61.34 86.68 6.86
CA THR A 885 62.11 87.66 6.07
C THR A 885 62.87 86.99 4.93
N SER A 886 63.15 87.78 3.89
CA SER A 886 64.32 87.68 3.02
C SER A 886 64.63 86.32 2.34
N LEU A 887 64.31 86.27 1.05
CA LEU A 887 65.23 85.95 -0.05
C LEU A 887 66.71 85.71 0.35
N SER A 888 67.30 84.64 -0.19
CA SER A 888 68.72 84.64 -0.58
C SER A 888 68.95 83.65 -1.73
N GLY A 889 69.66 84.08 -2.77
CA GLY A 889 69.99 83.27 -3.94
C GLY A 889 71.26 83.76 -4.62
N ARG A 890 72.38 83.08 -4.35
CA ARG A 890 73.74 83.25 -4.94
C ARG A 890 74.67 82.22 -4.28
N SER A 891 75.71 81.67 -4.90
CA SER A 891 76.04 81.51 -6.34
C SER A 891 77.20 80.53 -6.48
N SER A 892 77.37 79.97 -7.68
CA SER A 892 78.46 79.07 -8.08
C SER A 892 79.89 79.60 -7.87
N ARG A 893 80.84 78.68 -7.62
CA ARG A 893 82.24 78.79 -8.10
C ARG A 893 82.96 77.42 -8.15
N SER A 894 83.98 77.34 -9.01
CA SER A 894 84.91 76.23 -9.26
C SER A 894 85.97 76.07 -8.12
N THR A 895 86.94 75.13 -8.09
CA THR A 895 87.79 74.60 -9.19
C THR A 895 88.64 73.36 -8.78
N SER A 896 88.98 72.51 -9.77
CA SER A 896 90.25 71.73 -9.95
C SER A 896 90.87 70.76 -8.90
N THR A 897 91.08 69.52 -9.39
CA THR A 897 92.28 68.62 -9.29
C THR A 897 92.64 67.78 -8.04
N SER A 898 92.72 66.46 -8.30
CA SER A 898 93.72 65.44 -7.89
C SER A 898 93.90 64.97 -6.42
N THR A 899 93.29 63.80 -6.16
CA THR A 899 93.89 62.61 -5.49
C THR A 899 94.54 62.72 -4.09
N SER A 900 93.86 62.18 -3.08
CA SER A 900 94.46 61.22 -2.12
C SER A 900 93.40 60.22 -1.62
N GLN A 901 93.82 59.21 -0.86
CA GLN A 901 93.09 57.97 -0.57
C GLN A 901 91.92 58.06 0.44
N SER A 902 91.13 56.97 0.43
CA SER A 902 90.44 56.34 1.57
C SER A 902 88.97 56.70 1.91
N SER A 903 88.17 55.62 1.98
CA SER A 903 87.02 55.39 2.86
C SER A 903 86.03 56.54 3.17
N ILE A 904 84.84 56.49 2.54
CA ILE A 904 83.65 55.81 3.09
C ILE A 904 82.56 55.76 2.00
N LYS A 905 81.93 54.60 1.80
CA LYS A 905 80.69 54.48 1.01
C LYS A 905 79.50 54.30 1.96
N VAL A 906 78.41 55.01 1.68
CA VAL A 906 77.01 54.64 1.97
C VAL A 906 76.77 54.01 3.35
N LEU A 907 76.45 54.84 4.33
CA LEU A 907 75.74 54.40 5.53
C LEU A 907 74.23 54.55 5.29
N GLU A 908 73.62 53.51 4.69
CA GLU A 908 72.17 53.41 4.59
C GLU A 908 71.58 53.11 5.98
N LEU A 909 70.60 53.90 6.43
CA LEU A 909 70.00 53.79 7.77
C LEU A 909 69.02 52.60 7.86
N LYS A 910 69.50 51.48 8.43
CA LYS A 910 68.75 50.29 8.94
C LYS A 910 69.74 49.42 9.73
N PHE A 911 69.45 48.80 10.89
CA PHE A 911 68.28 48.75 11.78
C PHE A 911 68.75 49.05 13.24
N PRO A 912 67.86 49.09 14.27
CA PRO A 912 67.60 47.85 15.02
C PRO A 912 66.18 47.71 15.64
N ALA A 913 65.47 46.63 15.27
CA ALA A 913 64.57 45.83 16.13
C ALA A 913 63.99 44.69 15.23
N SER A 914 64.21 43.38 15.43
CA SER A 914 64.07 42.52 16.62
C SER A 914 62.61 42.39 17.11
N SER A 915 61.98 41.21 17.10
CA SER A 915 62.49 39.88 16.70
C SER A 915 61.37 38.83 16.52
N SER A 916 61.78 37.65 16.04
CA SER A 916 61.27 36.30 16.41
C SER A 916 59.88 35.83 15.92
N LEU A 917 59.69 34.54 15.53
CA LEU A 917 60.63 33.42 15.27
C LEU A 917 59.95 32.28 14.47
N VAL A 918 60.73 31.50 13.72
CA VAL A 918 60.48 30.12 13.20
C VAL A 918 59.33 29.92 12.17
N GLY A 919 59.54 29.07 11.14
CA GLY A 919 58.43 28.58 10.29
C GLY A 919 58.73 27.77 9.01
N SER A 920 59.97 27.71 8.50
CA SER A 920 60.33 26.91 7.30
C SER A 920 60.19 25.39 7.52
N PRO A 921 60.08 24.51 6.50
CA PRO A 921 60.41 24.73 5.07
C PRO A 921 59.47 24.04 4.03
N SER A 922 59.97 23.91 2.78
CA SER A 922 59.66 22.90 1.75
C SER A 922 58.50 23.07 0.74
N ARG A 923 58.91 23.32 -0.51
CA ARG A 923 58.41 22.72 -1.76
C ARG A 923 59.34 21.52 -2.10
N PRO A 924 59.05 20.63 -3.08
CA PRO A 924 57.76 20.13 -3.59
C PRO A 924 57.79 18.58 -3.82
N SER A 925 56.93 18.08 -4.72
CA SER A 925 57.06 16.83 -5.53
C SER A 925 56.86 15.43 -4.89
N SER A 926 55.61 14.95 -5.00
CA SER A 926 55.18 13.74 -5.75
C SER A 926 55.72 12.32 -5.48
N ALA A 927 54.75 11.37 -5.38
CA ALA A 927 54.82 9.93 -5.73
C ALA A 927 55.69 9.01 -4.83
N SER A 928 55.38 7.72 -4.63
CA SER A 928 54.18 6.90 -4.94
C SER A 928 54.25 5.55 -4.19
N SER A 929 53.10 4.83 -4.07
CA SER A 929 52.98 3.35 -3.87
C SER A 929 53.60 2.72 -2.59
N SER A 930 53.11 1.60 -2.03
CA SER A 930 51.84 0.84 -2.18
C SER A 930 51.79 -0.32 -1.17
N SER A 931 50.58 -0.70 -0.70
CA SER A 931 50.27 -1.99 -0.01
C SER A 931 50.89 -2.16 1.41
N SER A 932 50.40 -3.00 2.33
CA SER A 932 49.16 -3.82 2.43
C SER A 932 48.83 -4.11 3.90
N ASN A 933 47.60 -4.58 4.21
CA ASN A 933 47.25 -5.43 5.38
C ASN A 933 47.35 -4.77 6.80
N VAL A 934 46.61 -5.17 7.87
CA VAL A 934 45.43 -6.06 8.01
C VAL A 934 44.64 -5.81 9.34
N LYS A 935 43.31 -6.03 9.33
CA LYS A 935 42.37 -6.33 10.45
C LYS A 935 42.32 -5.50 11.77
N SER A 936 41.07 -5.16 12.14
CA SER A 936 40.49 -5.23 13.52
C SER A 936 41.00 -4.23 14.58
N LYS A 937 40.38 -4.01 15.75
CA LYS A 937 39.00 -4.18 16.27
C LYS A 937 38.82 -3.23 17.48
N LYS A 938 37.57 -2.98 17.89
CA LYS A 938 37.10 -2.30 19.12
C LYS A 938 38.00 -2.37 20.39
N SER A 939 37.95 -1.28 21.16
CA SER A 939 37.60 -1.16 22.61
C SER A 939 38.66 -0.72 23.64
N SER A 940 38.19 0.17 24.54
CA SER A 940 38.80 0.71 25.76
C SER A 940 40.08 1.55 25.60
N LYS A 941 40.29 2.61 26.39
CA LYS A 941 39.41 3.19 27.43
C LYS A 941 38.61 4.37 26.91
#